data_AF-A0AA51QWV4-F1
#
_entry.id   AF-A0AA51QWV4-F1
#
_cell.length_a   1.000
_cell.length_b   1.000
_cell.length_c   1.000
_cell.angle_alpha   90.00
_cell.angle_beta   90.00
_cell.angle_gamma   90.00
#
_symmetry.space_group_name_H-M   'P 1'
#
loop_
_entity.id
_entity.type
_entity.pdbx_description
1 polymer ?
#
loop_
_entity_poly.entity_id
_entity_poly.type
_entity_poly.pdbx_seq_one_letter_code
_entity_poly.pdbx_strand_id
1 'polypeptide(L)'
;MTDLLRGGLKGSQYGRVVLPFTVLRRMDCLRRNDADRRLAANAGEVTGDLVSDGASTVAIGHSQVPVDQGEGNSAAADSGGAAGSGEDASSPDAPDDLAGLLLAVDDEASPDDELLLAEAVDRFVRDFPAAVVDVLESFEFASAIRQLADARVLRQVVSRFAEMDLSPSTVSDQEMGREYEELVRRVTEASPETTAEHTSPQDVSVLTARLLLGPDAAALTPSGTSITVYDPCCGTGGMLSAVEGFLNELGGSSKVSVSGQEINLETYAIARSLRMMRGADPSGIAHGNVLTDDRHQGETFDYLLAAPPNGLDWKRQHDEVKREATELGFAGRFGAGLPRVNDSSLLFVQHLVAHMRPAGQGGARAAILFTASSLQSGGAGSGESGIRRWLLENDLLEGVVALPPYLLPNIGVPMYLWVLSNRKPLQLRGMVIALDARGHTATLRRPLGGKRHYLTDQHIARIAERYEAAYGDMSEGSPEVGGEDGAVLLDAQDLVYQEVTVNWPLRQHFTVSADIAADVESSKMLARFDEALALLRALRAVTGQTWPTRGEFESAFSTALKNAGLSTELPRSLWDRVRKAVAVSDPGGEVQTDERGVTLPDPDLAHRVRVPLEQNVADFVRREVAPGHPDAWPDLDSVKIGCVLPQAPFLVSGPGTGFGPLSTVARRVSRWLGQRATEGLPLLRGTDLQTAVTAADLPEASGTGQALAVCTGGDVVGQAGNWRLLPPDFGDAVTQLTVLRPLGNSGRALCEWLRTRAGEEGGAYPRISMNSPVPVELIRDSEFNSLLDDLDGGKEALARTTSRILPNVFRDPQAGLDEMRRTAKASAYEARIIGELVQPLGDPVWRAEWSYPYHVAALARQYRIATTLAQRKDALLKLAESVARCVGVLALAVRIHRRQSFDDTLRGPFKKGGGATFWTWQSQISDLVKDGPVPELPELEGALDSDGVFTLLDQIRGMRNDSSHASRVQPEHELEREVSVLEPVVVSTLESVGWLSGLHWDLVDTCAYTGNGGFTLIGRRLRGSHPDWEPFERPYPGPVEPNRIYVQSPSSAQPLTLWPIARAEVCTECDARELFLLHKIDRTSGAITLRCGRDHTFPRDSA
;
A
#
# COMPACT_ATOMS: atom_id res chain seq x y z
N MET A 1 1.62 33.62 17.91
CA MET A 1 2.96 33.00 17.95
C MET A 1 3.53 32.80 16.54
N THR A 2 2.90 31.99 15.69
CA THR A 2 3.38 31.68 14.32
C THR A 2 3.74 32.90 13.46
N ASP A 3 2.98 33.99 13.55
CA ASP A 3 3.27 35.23 12.81
C ASP A 3 4.45 36.03 13.38
N LEU A 4 4.78 35.87 14.68
CA LEU A 4 5.93 36.52 15.33
C LEU A 4 7.24 35.81 14.98
N LEU A 5 7.22 34.48 14.86
CA LEU A 5 8.40 33.68 14.50
C LEU A 5 8.71 33.73 12.99
N ARG A 6 7.78 34.23 12.17
CA ARG A 6 7.90 34.29 10.71
C ARG A 6 8.91 35.37 10.30
N GLY A 7 10.10 34.94 9.88
CA GLY A 7 11.17 35.80 9.38
C GLY A 7 12.50 35.59 10.09
N GLY A 8 12.46 35.22 11.38
CA GLY A 8 13.64 34.83 12.16
C GLY A 8 13.91 33.32 12.17
N LEU A 9 12.86 32.49 12.09
CA LEU A 9 12.94 31.03 12.12
C LEU A 9 12.20 30.39 10.95
N LYS A 10 12.66 29.20 10.52
CA LYS A 10 11.91 28.34 9.59
C LYS A 10 10.70 27.75 10.32
N GLY A 11 9.64 27.44 9.58
CA GLY A 11 8.44 26.77 10.13
C GLY A 11 8.76 25.47 10.88
N SER A 12 9.77 24.73 10.42
CA SER A 12 10.28 23.51 11.06
C SER A 12 10.96 23.71 12.42
N GLN A 13 11.26 24.95 12.80
CA GLN A 13 11.90 25.27 14.08
C GLN A 13 10.89 25.77 15.12
N TYR A 14 9.61 25.96 14.77
CA TYR A 14 8.63 26.51 15.71
C TYR A 14 8.34 25.58 16.89
N GLY A 15 8.42 24.25 16.71
CA GLY A 15 8.28 23.28 17.79
C GLY A 15 9.28 23.50 18.94
N ARG A 16 10.55 23.72 18.57
CA ARG A 16 11.68 23.98 19.49
C ARG A 16 11.57 25.27 20.30
N VAL A 17 10.62 26.13 19.97
CA VAL A 17 10.27 27.32 20.75
C VAL A 17 9.00 27.08 21.54
N VAL A 18 7.90 26.72 20.86
CA VAL A 18 6.57 26.73 21.46
C VAL A 18 6.41 25.62 22.51
N LEU A 19 7.00 24.44 22.30
CA LEU A 19 6.93 23.33 23.26
C LEU A 19 7.66 23.64 24.58
N PRO A 20 8.97 23.98 24.62
CA PRO A 20 9.66 24.27 25.87
C PRO A 20 9.16 25.54 26.57
N PHE A 21 8.74 26.59 25.86
CA PHE A 21 8.13 27.76 26.52
C PHE A 21 6.77 27.42 27.17
N THR A 22 5.99 26.50 26.59
CA THR A 22 4.74 26.01 27.22
C THR A 22 5.05 25.26 28.51
N VAL A 23 6.09 24.41 28.52
CA VAL A 23 6.56 23.71 29.72
C VAL A 23 7.02 24.70 30.78
N LEU A 24 7.90 25.63 30.42
CA LEU A 24 8.41 26.67 31.32
C LEU A 24 7.26 27.47 31.96
N ARG A 25 6.27 27.87 31.15
CA ARG A 25 5.14 28.65 31.66
C ARG A 25 4.22 27.85 32.59
N ARG A 26 3.90 26.58 32.27
CA ARG A 26 3.13 25.72 33.18
C ARG A 26 3.87 25.49 34.50
N MET A 27 5.18 25.25 34.46
CA MET A 27 6.00 25.06 35.67
C MET A 27 6.10 26.34 36.52
N ASP A 28 6.23 27.51 35.89
CA ASP A 28 6.19 28.81 36.57
C ASP A 28 4.85 29.03 37.30
N CYS A 29 3.72 28.81 36.62
CA CYS A 29 2.39 28.87 37.24
C CYS A 29 2.21 27.87 38.40
N LEU A 30 2.74 26.64 38.29
CA LEU A 30 2.69 25.65 39.36
C LEU A 30 3.51 26.09 40.59
N ARG A 31 4.74 26.57 40.38
CA ARG A 31 5.63 27.06 41.45
C ARG A 31 5.00 28.20 42.24
N ARG A 32 4.29 29.13 41.56
CA ARG A 32 3.51 30.20 42.19
C ARG A 32 2.33 29.66 42.99
N ASN A 33 1.50 28.81 42.40
CA ASN A 33 0.34 28.24 43.10
C ASN A 33 0.73 27.51 44.39
N ASP A 34 1.89 26.84 44.43
CA ASP A 34 2.41 26.22 45.65
C ASP A 34 2.98 27.25 46.65
N ALA A 35 3.60 28.33 46.18
CA ALA A 35 4.01 29.45 47.05
C ALA A 35 2.80 30.15 47.66
N ASP A 36 1.78 30.48 46.88
CA ASP A 36 0.52 31.10 47.31
C ASP A 36 -0.25 30.20 48.28
N ARG A 37 -0.28 28.88 48.05
CA ARG A 37 -0.86 27.91 48.98
C ARG A 37 -0.11 27.87 50.32
N ARG A 38 1.23 27.92 50.30
CA ARG A 38 2.05 27.98 51.53
C ARG A 38 1.84 29.30 52.28
N LEU A 39 1.77 30.42 51.57
CA LEU A 39 1.48 31.73 52.15
C LEU A 39 0.07 31.78 52.75
N ALA A 40 -0.93 31.22 52.07
CA ALA A 40 -2.31 31.14 52.58
C ALA A 40 -2.43 30.20 53.78
N ALA A 41 -1.72 29.06 53.80
CA ALA A 41 -1.66 28.17 54.96
C ALA A 41 -1.02 28.87 56.18
N ASN A 42 0.11 29.54 55.97
CA ASN A 42 0.80 30.30 57.02
C ASN A 42 -0.04 31.49 57.53
N ALA A 43 -0.86 32.12 56.67
CA ALA A 43 -1.81 33.16 57.09
C ALA A 43 -3.00 32.59 57.88
N GLY A 44 -3.42 31.35 57.59
CA GLY A 44 -4.46 30.64 58.33
C GLY A 44 -4.08 30.34 59.78
N GLU A 45 -2.83 29.92 60.03
CA GLU A 45 -2.35 29.63 61.39
C GLU A 45 -2.27 30.87 62.30
N VAL A 46 -2.22 32.09 61.74
CA VAL A 46 -2.16 33.35 62.52
C VAL A 46 -3.54 33.83 62.99
N THR A 47 -4.64 33.19 62.58
CA THR A 47 -6.03 33.65 62.87
C THR A 47 -6.90 32.60 63.58
N GLY A 48 -6.29 31.60 64.23
CA GLY A 48 -6.95 30.38 64.70
C GLY A 48 -7.00 30.13 66.21
N ASP A 49 -6.93 31.14 67.08
CA ASP A 49 -7.06 30.94 68.54
C ASP A 49 -8.43 31.44 69.04
N LEU A 50 -9.44 30.55 69.02
CA LEU A 50 -10.54 30.41 70.03
C LEU A 50 -11.74 29.55 69.54
N VAL A 51 -12.11 28.59 70.41
CA VAL A 51 -13.37 27.81 70.49
C VAL A 51 -13.52 26.52 69.65
N SER A 52 -13.72 25.43 70.41
CA SER A 52 -14.20 24.07 70.08
C SER A 52 -15.54 24.03 69.29
N ASP A 53 -16.01 22.91 68.72
CA ASP A 53 -16.04 21.54 69.24
C ASP A 53 -16.51 20.53 68.16
N GLY A 54 -16.28 19.22 68.35
CA GLY A 54 -17.13 18.17 67.76
C GLY A 54 -16.64 17.31 66.56
N ALA A 55 -16.21 16.07 66.90
CA ALA A 55 -16.44 14.81 66.17
C ALA A 55 -15.69 14.46 64.83
N SER A 56 -14.54 13.79 64.99
CA SER A 56 -14.23 12.44 64.46
C SER A 56 -14.51 12.04 63.00
N THR A 57 -13.47 11.63 62.25
CA THR A 57 -13.13 10.18 62.12
C THR A 57 -11.79 9.88 61.38
N VAL A 58 -10.98 9.01 62.02
CA VAL A 58 -10.01 8.03 61.48
C VAL A 58 -8.97 8.45 60.42
N ALA A 59 -7.71 8.54 60.87
CA ALA A 59 -6.53 8.35 60.01
C ALA A 59 -5.74 7.09 60.45
N ILE A 60 -5.34 6.28 59.48
CA ILE A 60 -4.39 5.16 59.57
C ILE A 60 -3.50 5.30 58.31
N GLY A 61 -2.18 5.19 58.31
CA GLY A 61 -1.26 4.79 59.38
C GLY A 61 -0.15 3.89 58.81
N HIS A 62 0.84 4.47 58.15
CA HIS A 62 2.07 3.79 57.71
C HIS A 62 3.26 4.70 58.05
N SER A 63 4.03 4.44 59.12
CA SER A 63 4.99 3.33 59.34
C SER A 63 6.37 3.65 58.77
N GLN A 64 7.28 3.99 59.69
CA GLN A 64 8.72 4.13 59.47
C GLN A 64 9.37 2.77 59.18
N VAL A 65 10.59 2.77 58.64
CA VAL A 65 11.75 1.98 59.09
C VAL A 65 13.03 2.57 58.44
N PRO A 66 14.23 2.50 59.07
CA PRO A 66 15.18 3.61 59.00
C PRO A 66 16.44 3.33 58.16
N VAL A 67 17.27 4.37 57.96
CA VAL A 67 18.68 4.22 57.57
C VAL A 67 19.59 4.81 58.66
N ASP A 68 20.47 3.92 59.10
CA ASP A 68 21.66 3.96 59.94
C ASP A 68 22.33 5.30 60.34
N GLN A 69 22.92 5.31 61.54
CA GLN A 69 23.83 6.34 62.02
C GLN A 69 25.28 5.86 61.91
N GLY A 70 26.13 6.59 61.18
CA GLY A 70 27.58 6.37 61.12
C GLY A 70 28.37 7.62 61.53
N GLU A 71 29.07 7.56 62.66
CA GLU A 71 29.93 8.63 63.17
C GLU A 71 31.22 8.80 62.33
N GLY A 72 31.82 10.00 62.28
CA GLY A 72 33.12 10.15 61.60
C GLY A 72 33.74 11.55 61.44
N ASN A 73 34.29 12.11 62.51
CA ASN A 73 35.42 13.06 62.57
C ASN A 73 35.58 14.22 61.54
N SER A 74 35.36 15.43 62.05
CA SER A 74 36.36 16.52 62.16
C SER A 74 37.58 16.60 61.21
N ALA A 75 37.72 17.73 60.53
CA ALA A 75 38.99 18.46 60.46
C ALA A 75 38.72 19.97 60.29
N ALA A 76 39.18 20.78 61.25
CA ALA A 76 39.15 22.24 61.15
C ALA A 76 40.44 22.76 60.50
N ALA A 77 40.32 23.81 59.69
CA ALA A 77 41.43 24.68 59.31
C ALA A 77 40.94 26.13 59.41
N ASP A 78 41.56 26.87 60.32
CA ASP A 78 41.19 28.22 60.73
C ASP A 78 42.16 29.25 60.15
N SER A 79 41.63 30.36 59.63
CA SER A 79 42.39 31.62 59.49
C SER A 79 41.43 32.79 59.29
N GLY A 80 41.23 33.60 60.34
CA GLY A 80 40.54 34.90 60.24
C GLY A 80 41.31 35.94 59.41
N GLY A 81 40.86 37.18 59.29
CA GLY A 81 39.68 37.82 59.88
C GLY A 81 39.92 39.33 60.04
N ALA A 82 38.95 40.17 59.69
CA ALA A 82 38.94 41.60 60.00
C ALA A 82 37.50 42.14 59.92
N ALA A 83 37.11 42.97 60.88
CA ALA A 83 35.77 43.54 60.95
C ALA A 83 35.64 44.83 60.12
N GLY A 84 34.46 45.06 59.53
CA GLY A 84 34.11 46.28 58.82
C GLY A 84 32.59 46.49 58.83
N SER A 85 32.18 47.61 59.43
CA SER A 85 30.81 48.13 59.56
C SER A 85 29.90 47.90 58.36
N GLY A 86 28.66 47.51 58.65
CA GLY A 86 27.65 47.19 57.64
C GLY A 86 27.11 48.35 56.81
N GLU A 87 26.26 47.94 55.88
CA GLU A 87 25.21 48.72 55.24
C GLU A 87 24.10 47.74 54.85
N ASP A 88 22.84 48.09 55.14
CA ASP A 88 21.67 47.33 54.69
C ASP A 88 21.56 47.49 53.16
N ALA A 89 22.18 46.56 52.43
CA ALA A 89 21.99 46.39 51.01
C ALA A 89 20.98 45.26 50.77
N SER A 90 19.70 45.57 50.93
CA SER A 90 18.62 44.82 50.28
C SER A 90 18.91 44.81 48.77
N SER A 91 19.43 43.69 48.27
CA SER A 91 19.62 43.50 46.83
C SER A 91 18.24 43.64 46.16
N PRO A 92 18.11 44.42 45.06
CA PRO A 92 16.82 44.67 44.46
C PRO A 92 16.20 43.35 44.00
N ASP A 93 14.89 43.22 44.20
CA ASP A 93 14.12 42.01 43.90
C ASP A 93 14.47 41.51 42.49
N ALA A 94 15.16 40.37 42.42
CA ALA A 94 15.24 39.63 41.19
C ALA A 94 13.80 39.20 40.85
N PRO A 95 13.28 39.49 39.66
CA PRO A 95 11.90 39.18 39.35
C PRO A 95 11.67 37.66 39.42
N ASP A 96 10.92 37.25 40.42
CA ASP A 96 10.62 35.86 40.77
C ASP A 96 9.78 35.12 39.71
N ASP A 97 9.52 35.71 38.55
CA ASP A 97 8.40 35.39 37.70
C ASP A 97 8.67 35.77 36.23
N LEU A 98 8.11 35.01 35.26
CA LEU A 98 8.39 35.20 33.83
C LEU A 98 7.98 36.60 33.31
N ALA A 99 6.99 37.26 33.93
CA ALA A 99 6.58 38.61 33.56
C ALA A 99 7.60 39.66 34.04
N GLY A 100 8.11 39.52 35.26
CA GLY A 100 9.07 40.43 35.85
C GLY A 100 10.44 40.38 35.16
N LEU A 101 10.84 39.27 34.54
CA LEU A 101 12.04 39.24 33.68
C LEU A 101 12.00 40.33 32.59
N LEU A 102 10.80 40.70 32.11
CA LEU A 102 10.61 41.77 31.13
C LEU A 102 10.74 43.17 31.74
N LEU A 103 10.53 43.32 33.04
CA LEU A 103 10.62 44.57 33.79
C LEU A 103 12.05 44.87 34.29
N ALA A 104 12.90 43.86 34.43
CA ALA A 104 14.29 44.02 34.89
C ALA A 104 15.30 44.30 33.77
N VAL A 105 14.86 44.36 32.51
CA VAL A 105 15.67 44.72 31.34
C VAL A 105 14.99 45.89 30.65
N ASP A 106 15.74 46.98 30.37
CA ASP A 106 15.20 48.27 29.92
C ASP A 106 14.39 48.18 28.61
N ASP A 107 13.50 49.17 28.41
CA ASP A 107 12.41 49.17 27.42
C ASP A 107 12.85 49.48 25.97
N GLU A 108 14.15 49.56 25.69
CA GLU A 108 14.66 49.72 24.33
C GLU A 108 14.93 48.36 23.65
N ALA A 109 14.57 48.25 22.37
CA ALA A 109 14.79 47.04 21.57
C ALA A 109 16.22 46.98 20.99
N SER A 110 17.24 47.19 21.83
CA SER A 110 18.63 47.07 21.43
C SER A 110 19.06 45.59 21.34
N PRO A 111 20.12 45.26 20.57
CA PRO A 111 20.66 43.91 20.52
C PRO A 111 21.17 43.41 21.87
N ASP A 112 21.71 44.32 22.68
CA ASP A 112 22.33 43.97 23.95
C ASP A 112 21.24 43.64 25.00
N ASP A 113 20.08 44.30 24.94
CA ASP A 113 18.94 44.05 25.83
C ASP A 113 18.27 42.68 25.58
N GLU A 114 18.14 42.25 24.32
CA GLU A 114 17.63 40.91 24.00
C GLU A 114 18.59 39.80 24.47
N LEU A 115 19.91 40.06 24.45
CA LEU A 115 20.92 39.13 25.00
C LEU A 115 20.91 39.12 26.54
N LEU A 116 20.73 40.26 27.21
CA LEU A 116 20.54 40.33 28.66
C LEU A 116 19.27 39.59 29.09
N LEU A 117 18.18 39.72 28.33
CA LEU A 117 16.96 38.94 28.56
C LEU A 117 17.20 37.43 28.36
N ALA A 118 18.00 37.04 27.35
CA ALA A 118 18.39 35.65 27.17
C ALA A 118 19.14 35.08 28.39
N GLU A 119 20.11 35.82 28.93
CA GLU A 119 20.83 35.44 30.15
C GLU A 119 19.92 35.39 31.40
N ALA A 120 18.93 36.29 31.48
CA ALA A 120 17.95 36.29 32.56
C ALA A 120 17.03 35.06 32.51
N VAL A 121 16.56 34.66 31.33
CA VAL A 121 15.79 33.42 31.14
C VAL A 121 16.65 32.18 31.40
N ASP A 122 17.89 32.11 30.91
CA ASP A 122 18.84 31.02 31.18
C ASP A 122 19.14 30.87 32.70
N ARG A 123 19.05 31.97 33.48
CA ARG A 123 19.17 31.95 34.94
C ARG A 123 17.89 31.45 35.60
N PHE A 124 16.74 32.02 35.25
CA PHE A 124 15.42 31.64 35.75
C PHE A 124 15.13 30.14 35.57
N VAL A 125 15.57 29.55 34.45
CA VAL A 125 15.45 28.10 34.19
C VAL A 125 16.20 27.24 35.22
N ARG A 126 17.34 27.71 35.75
CA ARG A 126 18.18 26.93 36.70
C ARG A 126 17.57 26.80 38.09
N ASP A 127 16.60 27.65 38.42
CA ASP A 127 15.91 27.63 39.72
C ASP A 127 14.74 26.62 39.77
N PHE A 128 14.47 25.92 38.66
CA PHE A 128 13.47 24.85 38.59
C PHE A 128 14.04 23.48 39.03
N PRO A 129 13.17 22.52 39.42
CA PRO A 129 13.59 21.16 39.74
C PRO A 129 14.36 20.50 38.58
N ALA A 130 15.33 19.63 38.91
CA ALA A 130 16.21 19.00 37.92
C ALA A 130 15.49 18.29 36.77
N ALA A 131 14.29 17.73 37.01
CA ALA A 131 13.47 17.12 35.95
C ALA A 131 12.93 18.12 34.91
N VAL A 132 12.70 19.40 35.29
CA VAL A 132 12.31 20.48 34.38
C VAL A 132 13.53 20.95 33.59
N VAL A 133 14.67 21.11 34.27
CA VAL A 133 15.94 21.51 33.65
C VAL A 133 16.38 20.50 32.58
N ASP A 134 16.37 19.20 32.90
CA ASP A 134 16.67 18.10 31.98
C ASP A 134 15.78 18.11 30.72
N VAL A 135 14.49 18.41 30.87
CA VAL A 135 13.55 18.55 29.73
C VAL A 135 13.91 19.76 28.86
N LEU A 136 14.21 20.92 29.46
CA LEU A 136 14.55 22.14 28.72
C LEU A 136 15.94 22.04 28.05
N GLU A 137 16.91 21.41 28.70
CA GLU A 137 18.22 21.09 28.10
C GLU A 137 18.06 20.12 26.92
N SER A 138 17.20 19.10 27.07
CA SER A 138 16.89 18.13 26.00
C SER A 138 16.18 18.74 24.79
N PHE A 139 15.47 19.86 24.96
CA PHE A 139 14.93 20.68 23.86
C PHE A 139 15.94 21.63 23.20
N GLU A 140 17.20 21.63 23.63
CA GLU A 140 18.22 22.64 23.26
C GLU A 140 17.78 24.08 23.60
N PHE A 141 16.98 24.28 24.67
CA PHE A 141 16.23 25.52 24.91
C PHE A 141 17.09 26.79 24.98
N ALA A 142 18.27 26.73 25.61
CA ALA A 142 19.22 27.85 25.64
C ALA A 142 19.70 28.28 24.23
N SER A 143 19.79 27.35 23.28
CA SER A 143 20.10 27.63 21.87
C SER A 143 18.92 28.32 21.18
N ALA A 144 17.69 27.88 21.47
CA ALA A 144 16.47 28.51 20.96
C ALA A 144 16.30 29.94 21.49
N ILE A 145 16.54 30.19 22.79
CA ILE A 145 16.50 31.52 23.39
C ILE A 145 17.49 32.47 22.69
N ARG A 146 18.76 32.05 22.51
CA ARG A 146 19.78 32.86 21.83
C ARG A 146 19.39 33.19 20.38
N GLN A 147 18.87 32.22 19.63
CA GLN A 147 18.38 32.45 18.27
C GLN A 147 17.23 33.46 18.21
N LEU A 148 16.33 33.47 19.22
CA LEU A 148 15.26 34.46 19.31
C LEU A 148 15.77 35.86 19.71
N ALA A 149 16.82 35.93 20.52
CA ALA A 149 17.48 37.18 20.89
C ALA A 149 18.22 37.81 19.71
N ASP A 150 19.04 37.01 18.99
CA ASP A 150 19.72 37.42 17.75
C ASP A 150 18.71 37.92 16.69
N ALA A 151 17.53 37.29 16.62
CA ALA A 151 16.43 37.67 15.74
C ALA A 151 15.55 38.83 16.27
N ARG A 152 15.81 39.36 17.46
CA ARG A 152 15.06 40.45 18.15
C ARG A 152 13.55 40.19 18.30
N VAL A 153 13.22 38.96 18.67
CA VAL A 153 11.85 38.52 18.94
C VAL A 153 11.68 37.86 20.32
N LEU A 154 12.76 37.65 21.08
CA LEU A 154 12.71 36.95 22.37
C LEU A 154 11.79 37.68 23.36
N ARG A 155 11.96 39.00 23.56
CA ARG A 155 11.07 39.81 24.42
C ARG A 155 9.60 39.66 24.07
N GLN A 156 9.27 39.62 22.78
CA GLN A 156 7.90 39.43 22.29
C GLN A 156 7.37 38.01 22.58
N VAL A 157 8.20 36.98 22.43
CA VAL A 157 7.83 35.59 22.75
C VAL A 157 7.59 35.42 24.26
N VAL A 158 8.52 35.91 25.09
CA VAL A 158 8.43 35.85 26.57
C VAL A 158 7.17 36.59 27.05
N SER A 159 6.92 37.81 26.56
CA SER A 159 5.69 38.56 26.83
C SER A 159 4.42 37.77 26.52
N ARG A 160 4.34 37.12 25.36
CA ARG A 160 3.16 36.32 24.98
C ARG A 160 2.94 35.09 25.85
N PHE A 161 3.98 34.46 26.39
CA PHE A 161 3.82 33.35 27.33
C PHE A 161 3.52 33.83 28.75
N ALA A 162 4.09 34.98 29.17
CA ALA A 162 3.79 35.60 30.47
C ALA A 162 2.32 36.06 30.59
N GLU A 163 1.70 36.50 29.48
CA GLU A 163 0.26 36.83 29.38
C GLU A 163 -0.68 35.63 29.62
N MET A 164 -0.22 34.38 29.45
CA MET A 164 -1.06 33.18 29.55
C MET A 164 -1.13 32.67 30.99
N ASP A 165 -2.33 32.52 31.55
CA ASP A 165 -2.52 31.80 32.81
C ASP A 165 -2.66 30.30 32.53
N LEU A 166 -1.59 29.55 32.82
CA LEU A 166 -1.54 28.09 32.77
C LEU A 166 -1.50 27.49 34.19
N SER A 167 -2.16 28.10 35.18
CA SER A 167 -2.31 27.53 36.53
C SER A 167 -3.33 26.39 36.57
N PRO A 168 -3.19 25.39 37.48
CA PRO A 168 -4.20 24.34 37.72
C PRO A 168 -5.63 24.83 38.00
N SER A 169 -5.79 26.08 38.45
CA SER A 169 -7.06 26.76 38.68
C SER A 169 -7.79 27.18 37.40
N THR A 170 -7.03 27.43 36.32
CA THR A 170 -7.55 27.92 35.04
C THR A 170 -7.49 26.85 33.95
N VAL A 171 -6.51 25.95 34.01
CA VAL A 171 -6.36 24.78 33.15
C VAL A 171 -5.96 23.59 34.04
N SER A 172 -6.84 22.61 34.23
CA SER A 172 -6.53 21.41 35.02
C SER A 172 -5.39 20.59 34.38
N ASP A 173 -4.74 19.69 35.14
CA ASP A 173 -3.68 18.84 34.59
C ASP A 173 -4.18 17.93 33.45
N GLN A 174 -5.45 17.50 33.50
CA GLN A 174 -6.07 16.72 32.42
C GLN A 174 -6.27 17.55 31.14
N GLU A 175 -6.68 18.81 31.27
CA GLU A 175 -6.83 19.73 30.14
C GLU A 175 -5.45 20.13 29.59
N MET A 176 -4.49 20.46 30.46
CA MET A 176 -3.14 20.84 30.07
C MET A 176 -2.43 19.70 29.30
N GLY A 177 -2.60 18.44 29.73
CA GLY A 177 -2.12 17.27 29.00
C GLY A 177 -2.73 17.14 27.59
N ARG A 178 -4.05 17.34 27.46
CA ARG A 178 -4.75 17.27 26.16
C ARG A 178 -4.34 18.40 25.22
N GLU A 179 -4.26 19.63 25.71
CA GLU A 179 -3.83 20.78 24.91
C GLU A 179 -2.35 20.67 24.50
N TYR A 180 -1.50 20.10 25.34
CA TYR A 180 -0.10 19.83 24.99
C TYR A 180 0.03 18.72 23.92
N GLU A 181 -0.76 17.65 23.99
CA GLU A 181 -0.83 16.62 22.93
C GLU A 181 -1.29 17.21 21.59
N GLU A 182 -2.33 18.05 21.61
CA GLU A 182 -2.83 18.76 20.42
C GLU A 182 -1.78 19.74 19.86
N LEU A 183 -0.99 20.39 20.73
CA LEU A 183 0.12 21.24 20.33
C LEU A 183 1.25 20.42 19.66
N VAL A 184 1.65 19.29 20.26
CA VAL A 184 2.64 18.36 19.70
C VAL A 184 2.16 17.83 18.34
N ARG A 185 0.87 17.48 18.21
CA ARG A 185 0.27 17.06 16.93
C ARG A 185 0.40 18.15 15.87
N ARG A 186 0.01 19.40 16.18
CA ARG A 186 0.10 20.54 15.25
C ARG A 186 1.53 20.87 14.84
N VAL A 187 2.48 20.80 15.76
CA VAL A 187 3.92 20.97 15.48
C VAL A 187 4.40 19.88 14.51
N THR A 188 4.05 18.62 14.79
CA THR A 188 4.43 17.46 13.96
C THR A 188 3.81 17.54 12.56
N GLU A 189 2.55 17.96 12.43
CA GLU A 189 1.88 18.15 11.13
C GLU A 189 2.44 19.31 10.32
N ALA A 190 2.91 20.37 10.98
CA ALA A 190 3.60 21.47 10.33
C ALA A 190 5.03 21.11 9.90
N SER A 191 5.59 20.00 10.39
CA SER A 191 7.01 19.65 10.26
C SER A 191 7.24 18.12 10.22
N PRO A 192 6.69 17.43 9.20
CA PRO A 192 6.64 15.97 9.18
C PRO A 192 8.01 15.28 8.97
N GLU A 193 9.06 16.02 8.59
CA GLU A 193 10.36 15.44 8.20
C GLU A 193 11.22 14.93 9.37
N THR A 194 10.95 15.35 10.62
CA THR A 194 11.82 15.02 11.78
C THR A 194 11.10 14.36 12.95
N THR A 195 9.89 14.81 13.30
CA THR A 195 9.20 14.36 14.53
C THR A 195 8.12 13.31 14.25
N ALA A 196 7.67 13.19 13.00
CA ALA A 196 6.59 12.26 12.62
C ALA A 196 7.05 10.78 12.54
N GLU A 197 8.36 10.51 12.43
CA GLU A 197 8.93 9.15 12.52
C GLU A 197 8.81 8.58 13.94
N HIS A 198 8.82 9.45 14.96
CA HIS A 198 8.80 9.10 16.38
C HIS A 198 7.43 9.34 17.04
N THR A 199 6.36 9.48 16.25
CA THR A 199 5.00 9.80 16.75
C THR A 199 3.96 8.81 16.23
N SER A 200 3.41 8.00 17.13
CA SER A 200 2.25 7.14 16.85
C SER A 200 0.98 7.97 16.71
N PRO A 201 0.20 7.83 15.60
CA PRO A 201 -1.08 8.49 15.43
C PRO A 201 -2.08 8.15 16.55
N GLN A 202 -2.84 9.14 17.03
CA GLN A 202 -3.77 8.99 18.15
C GLN A 202 -4.81 7.87 17.92
N ASP A 203 -5.33 7.76 16.71
CA ASP A 203 -6.30 6.74 16.29
C ASP A 203 -5.73 5.31 16.41
N VAL A 204 -4.44 5.14 16.11
CA VAL A 204 -3.72 3.86 16.27
C VAL A 204 -3.37 3.60 17.74
N SER A 205 -2.96 4.63 18.48
CA SER A 205 -2.63 4.55 19.91
C SER A 205 -3.83 4.14 20.77
N VAL A 206 -5.01 4.73 20.52
CA VAL A 206 -6.26 4.36 21.23
C VAL A 206 -6.72 2.95 20.87
N LEU A 207 -6.60 2.52 19.61
CA LEU A 207 -6.88 1.13 19.24
C LEU A 207 -5.94 0.15 19.95
N THR A 208 -4.64 0.46 20.00
CA THR A 208 -3.63 -0.37 20.67
C THR A 208 -3.94 -0.52 22.16
N ALA A 209 -4.24 0.58 22.85
CA ALA A 209 -4.64 0.56 24.26
C ALA A 209 -5.91 -0.28 24.49
N ARG A 210 -6.94 -0.15 23.63
CA ARG A 210 -8.18 -0.92 23.73
C ARG A 210 -7.98 -2.42 23.52
N LEU A 211 -7.21 -2.84 22.52
CA LEU A 211 -6.91 -4.27 22.30
C LEU A 211 -6.03 -4.88 23.41
N LEU A 212 -5.15 -4.05 24.00
CA LEU A 212 -4.27 -4.44 25.11
C LEU A 212 -5.02 -4.55 26.44
N LEU A 213 -5.97 -3.67 26.75
CA LEU A 213 -6.61 -3.58 28.06
C LEU A 213 -8.05 -4.09 28.08
N GLY A 214 -8.78 -4.00 26.97
CA GLY A 214 -10.20 -4.34 26.83
C GLY A 214 -10.58 -5.73 27.35
N PRO A 215 -9.85 -6.80 26.94
CA PRO A 215 -10.11 -8.15 27.45
C PRO A 215 -9.92 -8.31 28.98
N ASP A 216 -9.16 -7.42 29.63
CA ASP A 216 -9.00 -7.39 31.09
C ASP A 216 -9.90 -6.33 31.77
N ALA A 217 -10.72 -5.57 31.03
CA ALA A 217 -11.42 -4.38 31.52
C ALA A 217 -12.25 -4.63 32.77
N ALA A 218 -12.93 -5.78 32.86
CA ALA A 218 -13.68 -6.19 34.05
C ALA A 218 -12.78 -6.31 35.31
N ALA A 219 -11.58 -6.87 35.17
CA ALA A 219 -10.60 -7.00 36.26
C ALA A 219 -9.88 -5.68 36.59
N LEU A 220 -9.89 -4.71 35.67
CA LEU A 220 -9.32 -3.37 35.84
C LEU A 220 -10.27 -2.39 36.56
N THR A 221 -11.57 -2.70 36.66
CA THR A 221 -12.53 -1.95 37.50
C THR A 221 -12.18 -2.07 39.00
N PRO A 222 -12.52 -1.08 39.85
CA PRO A 222 -11.61 -0.52 40.86
C PRO A 222 -11.22 -1.50 41.98
N SER A 223 -10.20 -2.30 41.67
CA SER A 223 -9.42 -3.11 42.59
C SER A 223 -8.12 -2.35 42.85
N GLY A 224 -7.79 -2.06 44.10
CA GLY A 224 -6.71 -1.13 44.50
C GLY A 224 -5.25 -1.56 44.18
N THR A 225 -5.05 -2.42 43.19
CA THR A 225 -3.75 -2.86 42.67
C THR A 225 -3.14 -1.75 41.81
N SER A 226 -1.85 -1.46 41.98
CA SER A 226 -1.13 -0.61 41.04
C SER A 226 -0.89 -1.33 39.73
N ILE A 227 -1.12 -0.66 38.60
CA ILE A 227 -0.91 -1.21 37.26
C ILE A 227 0.42 -0.64 36.73
N THR A 228 1.32 -1.49 36.25
CA THR A 228 2.58 -1.05 35.64
C THR A 228 2.56 -1.20 34.12
N VAL A 229 2.97 -0.15 33.41
CA VAL A 229 2.89 -0.02 31.95
C VAL A 229 4.26 0.37 31.38
N TYR A 230 4.71 -0.28 30.30
CA TYR A 230 6.02 -0.03 29.68
C TYR A 230 6.00 0.12 28.15
N ASP A 231 6.78 1.06 27.63
CA ASP A 231 7.09 1.21 26.21
C ASP A 231 8.60 1.44 25.95
N PRO A 232 9.31 0.48 25.33
CA PRO A 232 10.76 0.54 25.10
C PRO A 232 11.19 1.49 23.98
N CYS A 233 10.24 2.07 23.23
CA CYS A 233 10.47 3.03 22.16
C CYS A 233 9.35 4.08 22.14
N CYS A 234 9.16 4.76 23.27
CA CYS A 234 7.95 5.50 23.56
C CYS A 234 7.69 6.75 22.70
N GLY A 235 8.70 7.21 21.93
CA GLY A 235 8.57 8.39 21.08
C GLY A 235 8.14 9.61 21.88
N THR A 236 7.05 10.25 21.45
CA THR A 236 6.42 11.38 22.15
C THR A 236 5.50 10.99 23.33
N GLY A 237 5.41 9.71 23.68
CA GLY A 237 4.61 9.19 24.80
C GLY A 237 3.13 8.91 24.48
N GLY A 238 2.69 9.11 23.25
CA GLY A 238 1.27 9.08 22.87
C GLY A 238 0.54 7.75 23.13
N MET A 239 1.22 6.60 23.04
CA MET A 239 0.60 5.30 23.38
C MET A 239 0.45 5.09 24.90
N LEU A 240 1.40 5.59 25.69
CA LEU A 240 1.31 5.58 27.15
C LEU A 240 0.15 6.47 27.63
N SER A 241 0.00 7.67 27.06
CA SER A 241 -1.17 8.54 27.26
C SER A 241 -2.50 7.87 26.89
N ALA A 242 -2.53 7.04 25.84
CA ALA A 242 -3.74 6.33 25.43
C ALA A 242 -4.15 5.23 26.43
N VAL A 243 -3.17 4.53 27.04
CA VAL A 243 -3.41 3.59 28.15
C VAL A 243 -3.94 4.31 29.38
N GLU A 244 -3.32 5.41 29.80
CA GLU A 244 -3.83 6.22 30.92
C GLU A 244 -5.24 6.76 30.62
N GLY A 245 -5.50 7.20 29.39
CA GLY A 245 -6.83 7.61 28.93
C GLY A 245 -7.89 6.52 29.10
N PHE A 246 -7.62 5.31 28.61
CA PHE A 246 -8.54 4.17 28.72
C PHE A 246 -8.80 3.76 30.18
N LEU A 247 -7.77 3.74 31.02
CA LEU A 247 -7.93 3.41 32.45
C LEU A 247 -8.75 4.47 33.21
N ASN A 248 -8.63 5.74 32.83
CA ASN A 248 -9.50 6.81 33.35
C ASN A 248 -10.95 6.68 32.85
N GLU A 249 -11.19 6.28 31.59
CA GLU A 249 -12.54 6.02 31.05
C GLU A 249 -13.28 4.92 31.82
N LEU A 250 -12.57 3.91 32.33
CA LEU A 250 -13.14 2.83 33.16
C LEU A 250 -13.51 3.27 34.60
N GLY A 251 -13.26 4.54 34.97
CA GLY A 251 -13.53 5.05 36.31
C GLY A 251 -12.61 4.48 37.40
N GLY A 252 -11.45 3.94 37.01
CA GLY A 252 -10.48 3.38 37.93
C GLY A 252 -9.77 4.44 38.78
N SER A 253 -9.72 4.22 40.10
CA SER A 253 -8.83 4.95 41.02
C SER A 253 -7.47 4.27 41.19
N SER A 254 -7.18 3.27 40.36
CA SER A 254 -5.96 2.46 40.36
C SER A 254 -4.74 3.33 40.04
N LYS A 255 -3.67 3.23 40.85
CA LYS A 255 -2.41 3.93 40.59
C LYS A 255 -1.72 3.30 39.38
N VAL A 256 -1.68 4.02 38.26
CA VAL A 256 -0.92 3.63 37.07
C VAL A 256 0.51 4.14 37.20
N SER A 257 1.49 3.26 37.03
CA SER A 257 2.90 3.61 36.88
C SER A 257 3.31 3.38 35.44
N VAL A 258 3.88 4.42 34.82
CA VAL A 258 4.24 4.45 33.41
C VAL A 258 5.75 4.59 33.31
N SER A 259 6.38 3.60 32.68
CA SER A 259 7.80 3.59 32.33
C SER A 259 7.96 3.61 30.80
N GLY A 260 9.07 4.13 30.32
CA GLY A 260 9.40 4.05 28.90
C GLY A 260 10.80 4.52 28.57
N GLN A 261 11.26 4.22 27.35
CA GLN A 261 12.58 4.60 26.89
C GLN A 261 12.53 5.16 25.46
N GLU A 262 13.34 6.18 25.18
CA GLU A 262 13.47 6.79 23.86
C GLU A 262 14.93 7.14 23.53
N ILE A 263 15.31 7.01 22.25
CA ILE A 263 16.67 7.26 21.75
C ILE A 263 16.84 8.68 21.17
N ASN A 264 15.74 9.32 20.74
CA ASN A 264 15.73 10.68 20.24
C ASN A 264 15.45 11.67 21.38
N LEU A 265 16.42 12.55 21.65
CA LEU A 265 16.41 13.50 22.76
C LEU A 265 15.24 14.51 22.70
N GLU A 266 14.83 14.93 21.50
CA GLU A 266 13.71 15.87 21.31
C GLU A 266 12.37 15.20 21.66
N THR A 267 12.16 13.94 21.26
CA THR A 267 10.93 13.21 21.62
C THR A 267 10.93 12.69 23.06
N TYR A 268 12.10 12.34 23.62
CA TYR A 268 12.27 12.12 25.06
C TYR A 268 11.82 13.35 25.88
N ALA A 269 12.23 14.54 25.47
CA ALA A 269 11.81 15.79 26.10
C ALA A 269 10.29 15.99 26.02
N ILE A 270 9.67 15.70 24.86
CA ILE A 270 8.21 15.75 24.66
C ILE A 270 7.48 14.75 25.57
N ALA A 271 7.93 13.49 25.64
CA ALA A 271 7.30 12.47 26.47
C ALA A 271 7.34 12.83 27.96
N ARG A 272 8.49 13.31 28.46
CA ARG A 272 8.62 13.81 29.84
C ARG A 272 7.79 15.07 30.09
N SER A 273 7.79 16.01 29.15
CA SER A 273 6.93 17.19 29.22
C SER A 273 5.46 16.80 29.36
N LEU A 274 4.99 15.83 28.57
CA LEU A 274 3.62 15.38 28.59
C LEU A 274 3.22 14.73 29.92
N ARG A 275 4.11 13.93 30.53
CA ARG A 275 3.94 13.45 31.92
C ARG A 275 3.74 14.61 32.89
N MET A 276 4.61 15.61 32.82
CA MET A 276 4.56 16.79 33.70
C MET A 276 3.31 17.66 33.46
N MET A 277 2.86 17.82 32.22
CA MET A 277 1.62 18.56 31.89
C MET A 277 0.39 17.85 32.46
N ARG A 278 0.42 16.52 32.54
CA ARG A 278 -0.61 15.66 33.16
C ARG A 278 -0.48 15.55 34.69
N GLY A 279 0.40 16.34 35.32
CA GLY A 279 0.61 16.34 36.77
C GLY A 279 1.29 15.06 37.30
N ALA A 280 1.90 14.27 36.40
CA ALA A 280 2.44 12.96 36.70
C ALA A 280 3.98 12.95 36.69
N ASP A 281 4.57 11.99 37.41
CA ASP A 281 6.04 11.87 37.50
C ASP A 281 6.65 11.52 36.12
N PRO A 282 7.61 12.32 35.60
CA PRO A 282 8.36 12.02 34.38
C PRO A 282 9.53 11.04 34.60
N SER A 283 9.88 10.67 35.84
CA SER A 283 11.10 9.89 36.14
C SER A 283 11.15 8.52 35.45
N GLY A 284 10.00 7.88 35.21
CA GLY A 284 9.89 6.60 34.51
C GLY A 284 10.27 6.63 33.03
N ILE A 285 10.38 7.82 32.42
CA ILE A 285 10.82 8.00 31.03
C ILE A 285 12.33 8.23 30.99
N ALA A 286 13.06 7.29 30.37
CA ALA A 286 14.51 7.28 30.25
C ALA A 286 15.00 7.59 28.82
N HIS A 287 16.22 8.13 28.71
CA HIS A 287 16.89 8.37 27.43
C HIS A 287 18.00 7.34 27.20
N GLY A 288 18.01 6.68 26.03
CA GLY A 288 19.06 5.75 25.61
C GLY A 288 18.63 4.74 24.54
N ASN A 289 19.58 3.99 23.98
CA ASN A 289 19.28 2.92 23.03
C ASN A 289 18.95 1.61 23.75
N VAL A 290 17.67 1.23 23.77
CA VAL A 290 17.17 0.06 24.53
C VAL A 290 17.83 -1.28 24.16
N LEU A 291 18.32 -1.44 22.93
CA LEU A 291 18.99 -2.69 22.51
C LEU A 291 20.38 -2.86 23.16
N THR A 292 21.06 -1.76 23.51
CA THR A 292 22.42 -1.78 24.08
C THR A 292 22.51 -1.27 25.52
N ASP A 293 21.52 -0.49 25.97
CA ASP A 293 21.48 0.21 27.25
C ASP A 293 20.03 0.17 27.74
N ASP A 294 19.67 -0.94 28.37
CA ASP A 294 18.35 -1.23 28.92
C ASP A 294 18.19 -0.52 30.26
N ARG A 295 17.42 0.57 30.29
CA ARG A 295 17.26 1.38 31.51
C ARG A 295 16.26 0.84 32.50
N HIS A 296 15.55 -0.23 32.16
CA HIS A 296 14.56 -0.90 33.00
C HIS A 296 14.95 -2.36 33.25
N GLN A 297 16.25 -2.69 33.12
CA GLN A 297 16.77 -4.05 33.22
C GLN A 297 16.35 -4.74 34.54
N GLY A 298 15.62 -5.85 34.42
CA GLY A 298 15.13 -6.63 35.55
C GLY A 298 13.79 -6.15 36.14
N GLU A 299 13.25 -5.03 35.66
CA GLU A 299 11.85 -4.65 35.90
C GLU A 299 10.90 -5.48 35.04
N THR A 300 9.68 -5.71 35.55
CA THR A 300 8.63 -6.41 34.81
C THR A 300 7.29 -5.72 34.95
N PHE A 301 6.48 -5.72 33.88
CA PHE A 301 5.29 -4.90 33.76
C PHE A 301 4.02 -5.74 33.52
N ASP A 302 2.87 -5.23 33.94
CA ASP A 302 1.56 -5.85 33.71
C ASP A 302 1.11 -5.71 32.26
N TYR A 303 1.35 -4.53 31.68
CA TYR A 303 1.01 -4.18 30.31
C TYR A 303 2.21 -3.57 29.59
N LEU A 304 2.44 -4.00 28.37
CA LEU A 304 3.52 -3.46 27.55
C LEU A 304 3.01 -3.09 26.17
N LEU A 305 3.62 -2.09 25.54
CA LEU A 305 3.29 -1.72 24.18
C LEU A 305 4.52 -1.16 23.46
N ALA A 306 4.52 -1.19 22.13
CA ALA A 306 5.63 -0.63 21.35
C ALA A 306 5.23 -0.31 19.90
N ALA A 307 5.79 0.78 19.37
CA ALA A 307 5.74 1.11 17.94
C ALA A 307 7.16 1.26 17.37
N PRO A 308 7.95 0.17 17.27
CA PRO A 308 9.36 0.25 16.89
C PRO A 308 9.54 0.72 15.43
N PRO A 309 10.68 1.34 15.11
CA PRO A 309 11.02 1.75 13.75
C PRO A 309 11.14 0.51 12.84
N ASN A 310 10.37 0.49 11.76
CA ASN A 310 10.25 -0.66 10.87
C ASN A 310 11.52 -0.90 10.05
N GLY A 311 12.05 -2.13 10.10
CA GLY A 311 13.20 -2.51 9.26
C GLY A 311 14.49 -1.74 9.55
N LEU A 312 14.66 -1.25 10.79
CA LEU A 312 15.85 -0.51 11.19
C LEU A 312 17.09 -1.43 11.24
N ASP A 313 18.15 -1.04 10.54
CA ASP A 313 19.47 -1.67 10.63
C ASP A 313 20.08 -1.48 12.03
N TRP A 314 20.51 -2.59 12.63
CA TRP A 314 21.10 -2.63 13.97
C TRP A 314 22.58 -3.03 13.95
N LYS A 315 23.30 -2.73 12.86
CA LYS A 315 24.71 -3.06 12.70
C LYS A 315 25.60 -2.43 13.77
N ARG A 316 25.20 -1.28 14.34
CA ARG A 316 25.93 -0.61 15.44
C ARG A 316 25.76 -1.33 16.78
N GLN A 317 24.62 -2.00 16.98
CA GLN A 317 24.24 -2.74 18.18
C GLN A 317 24.61 -4.23 18.09
N HIS A 318 24.99 -4.70 16.89
CA HIS A 318 25.15 -6.12 16.57
C HIS A 318 26.04 -6.89 17.55
N ASP A 319 27.22 -6.38 17.84
CA ASP A 319 28.20 -7.11 18.65
C ASP A 319 27.78 -7.21 20.13
N GLU A 320 27.05 -6.21 20.63
CA GLU A 320 26.49 -6.18 21.99
C GLU A 320 25.33 -7.18 22.12
N VAL A 321 24.33 -7.04 21.24
CA VAL A 321 23.15 -7.92 21.15
C VAL A 321 23.57 -9.38 20.93
N LYS A 322 24.60 -9.62 20.10
CA LYS A 322 25.15 -10.96 19.86
C LYS A 322 25.90 -11.50 21.07
N ARG A 323 26.62 -10.65 21.82
CA ARG A 323 27.28 -11.06 23.07
C ARG A 323 26.24 -11.52 24.08
N GLU A 324 25.20 -10.72 24.32
CA GLU A 324 24.07 -11.07 25.20
C GLU A 324 23.42 -12.39 24.78
N ALA A 325 23.07 -12.56 23.49
CA ALA A 325 22.47 -13.78 22.98
C ALA A 325 23.36 -15.03 23.13
N THR A 326 24.69 -14.87 23.06
CA THR A 326 25.65 -15.99 23.13
C THR A 326 26.04 -16.34 24.57
N GLU A 327 26.20 -15.34 25.44
CA GLU A 327 26.69 -15.52 26.81
C GLU A 327 25.56 -15.77 27.82
N LEU A 328 24.41 -15.11 27.65
CA LEU A 328 23.26 -15.22 28.56
C LEU A 328 22.13 -16.10 27.99
N GLY A 329 21.98 -16.19 26.66
CA GLY A 329 20.91 -16.95 26.03
C GLY A 329 19.53 -16.51 26.54
N PHE A 330 18.72 -17.45 27.05
CA PHE A 330 17.42 -17.16 27.66
C PHE A 330 17.48 -16.57 29.09
N ALA A 331 18.65 -16.42 29.69
CA ALA A 331 18.83 -15.59 30.89
C ALA A 331 19.05 -14.10 30.53
N GLY A 332 19.30 -13.81 29.25
CA GLY A 332 19.20 -12.48 28.66
C GLY A 332 17.98 -12.38 27.75
N ARG A 333 17.86 -11.27 27.02
CA ARG A 333 16.67 -10.96 26.22
C ARG A 333 16.63 -11.73 24.91
N PHE A 334 17.78 -11.88 24.25
CA PHE A 334 17.87 -12.32 22.84
C PHE A 334 18.11 -13.84 22.65
N GLY A 335 17.63 -14.66 23.59
CA GLY A 335 17.85 -16.10 23.60
C GLY A 335 17.15 -16.91 22.50
N ALA A 336 16.09 -16.38 21.87
CA ALA A 336 15.34 -17.08 20.82
C ALA A 336 16.00 -17.03 19.43
N GLY A 337 17.09 -16.26 19.30
CA GLY A 337 17.85 -16.08 18.08
C GLY A 337 17.90 -14.62 17.64
N LEU A 338 18.68 -14.38 16.58
CA LEU A 338 18.94 -13.04 16.04
C LEU A 338 18.40 -12.92 14.62
N PRO A 339 17.65 -11.85 14.28
CA PRO A 339 17.22 -11.59 12.91
C PRO A 339 18.42 -11.20 12.02
N ARG A 340 18.20 -10.86 10.75
CA ARG A 340 19.24 -10.22 9.95
C ARG A 340 19.58 -8.83 10.48
N VAL A 341 20.83 -8.41 10.29
CA VAL A 341 21.36 -7.11 10.76
C VAL A 341 20.59 -5.91 10.21
N ASN A 342 19.93 -6.05 9.06
CA ASN A 342 19.15 -4.99 8.43
C ASN A 342 17.67 -4.93 8.89
N ASP A 343 17.26 -5.71 9.89
CA ASP A 343 15.90 -5.65 10.46
C ASP A 343 15.94 -6.01 11.96
N SER A 344 15.75 -5.01 12.83
CA SER A 344 15.72 -5.18 14.29
C SER A 344 14.33 -5.49 14.86
N SER A 345 13.27 -5.56 14.04
CA SER A 345 11.88 -5.61 14.51
C SER A 345 11.62 -6.75 15.51
N LEU A 346 12.21 -7.93 15.29
CA LEU A 346 12.04 -9.10 16.17
C LEU A 346 12.94 -9.09 17.43
N LEU A 347 13.88 -8.14 17.55
CA LEU A 347 14.60 -7.89 18.80
C LEU A 347 13.68 -7.18 19.81
N PHE A 348 12.87 -6.21 19.36
CA PHE A 348 11.88 -5.53 20.21
C PHE A 348 10.83 -6.52 20.78
N VAL A 349 10.43 -7.54 20.00
CA VAL A 349 9.55 -8.60 20.53
C VAL A 349 10.20 -9.35 21.69
N GLN A 350 11.46 -9.77 21.53
CA GLN A 350 12.20 -10.49 22.57
C GLN A 350 12.41 -9.62 23.81
N HIS A 351 12.71 -8.33 23.61
CA HIS A 351 12.82 -7.35 24.70
C HIS A 351 11.49 -7.22 25.46
N LEU A 352 10.36 -7.02 24.78
CA LEU A 352 9.05 -6.97 25.44
C LEU A 352 8.77 -8.24 26.26
N VAL A 353 9.01 -9.43 25.71
CA VAL A 353 8.79 -10.69 26.44
C VAL A 353 9.68 -10.81 27.68
N ALA A 354 10.92 -10.32 27.64
CA ALA A 354 11.81 -10.34 28.80
C ALA A 354 11.31 -9.46 29.97
N HIS A 355 10.56 -8.40 29.67
CA HIS A 355 9.92 -7.52 30.67
C HIS A 355 8.47 -7.90 31.00
N MET A 356 7.93 -9.01 30.46
CA MET A 356 6.59 -9.48 30.86
C MET A 356 6.61 -10.02 32.28
N ARG A 357 5.74 -9.49 33.16
CA ARG A 357 5.50 -10.04 34.49
C ARG A 357 5.24 -11.56 34.40
N PRO A 358 5.92 -12.41 35.20
CA PRO A 358 5.80 -13.86 35.07
C PRO A 358 4.37 -14.37 35.26
N ALA A 359 3.95 -15.37 34.46
CA ALA A 359 2.61 -15.95 34.50
C ALA A 359 2.17 -16.39 35.91
N GLY A 360 3.07 -17.03 36.68
CA GLY A 360 2.82 -17.44 38.07
C GLY A 360 2.66 -16.30 39.07
N GLN A 361 2.90 -15.04 38.68
CA GLN A 361 2.72 -13.84 39.50
C GLN A 361 1.54 -12.97 39.05
N GLY A 362 0.71 -13.46 38.11
CA GLY A 362 -0.40 -12.71 37.49
C GLY A 362 -0.23 -12.46 35.99
N GLY A 363 0.96 -12.71 35.45
CA GLY A 363 1.27 -12.57 34.03
C GLY A 363 1.19 -11.14 33.49
N ALA A 364 1.38 -11.01 32.18
CA ALA A 364 1.31 -9.75 31.45
C ALA A 364 0.71 -9.95 30.05
N ARG A 365 0.30 -8.84 29.44
CA ARG A 365 -0.06 -8.74 28.01
C ARG A 365 0.75 -7.62 27.35
N ALA A 366 1.09 -7.78 26.08
CA ALA A 366 1.88 -6.82 25.32
C ALA A 366 1.29 -6.57 23.92
N ALA A 367 1.41 -5.35 23.37
CA ALA A 367 0.91 -5.02 22.03
C ALA A 367 1.94 -4.26 21.18
N ILE A 368 2.36 -4.81 20.03
CA ILE A 368 3.49 -4.28 19.24
C ILE A 368 3.14 -4.16 17.74
N LEU A 369 3.48 -3.02 17.13
CA LEU A 369 3.20 -2.72 15.71
C LEU A 369 4.36 -3.10 14.78
N PHE A 370 4.02 -3.75 13.66
CA PHE A 370 4.97 -4.12 12.60
C PHE A 370 4.41 -3.93 11.19
N THR A 371 5.29 -3.86 10.19
CA THR A 371 4.93 -4.13 8.79
C THR A 371 4.82 -5.63 8.51
N ALA A 372 4.34 -5.98 7.32
CA ALA A 372 4.17 -7.37 6.88
C ALA A 372 5.47 -8.22 6.84
N SER A 373 6.66 -7.61 6.96
CA SER A 373 7.93 -8.34 6.96
C SER A 373 8.06 -9.26 8.17
N SER A 374 7.73 -8.78 9.37
CA SER A 374 7.92 -9.52 10.64
C SER A 374 7.13 -10.85 10.67
N LEU A 375 6.01 -10.91 9.93
CA LEU A 375 5.19 -12.12 9.76
C LEU A 375 5.92 -13.27 9.03
N GLN A 376 6.75 -12.95 8.02
CA GLN A 376 7.22 -13.93 7.03
C GLN A 376 8.70 -13.84 6.60
N SER A 377 9.43 -12.80 7.01
CA SER A 377 10.86 -12.68 6.73
C SER A 377 11.65 -13.80 7.38
N GLY A 378 12.69 -14.29 6.68
CA GLY A 378 13.52 -15.41 7.12
C GLY A 378 12.90 -16.78 6.81
N GLY A 379 13.64 -17.60 6.04
CA GLY A 379 13.24 -18.98 5.69
C GLY A 379 13.47 -19.98 6.83
N ALA A 380 13.24 -21.26 6.55
CA ALA A 380 13.46 -22.32 7.54
C ALA A 380 14.91 -22.35 8.04
N GLY A 381 15.09 -22.48 9.37
CA GLY A 381 16.38 -22.39 10.05
C GLY A 381 17.01 -20.99 10.13
N SER A 382 16.30 -19.92 9.77
CA SER A 382 16.72 -18.53 10.05
C SER A 382 16.37 -18.10 11.47
N GLY A 383 17.04 -17.05 11.98
CA GLY A 383 16.75 -16.52 13.31
C GLY A 383 15.38 -15.86 13.41
N GLU A 384 14.90 -15.16 12.36
CA GLU A 384 13.54 -14.63 12.32
C GLU A 384 12.49 -15.73 12.45
N SER A 385 12.72 -16.85 11.76
CA SER A 385 11.89 -18.05 11.87
C SER A 385 12.02 -18.72 13.24
N GLY A 386 13.19 -18.68 13.87
CA GLY A 386 13.43 -19.19 15.22
C GLY A 386 12.65 -18.42 16.28
N ILE A 387 12.68 -17.09 16.23
CA ILE A 387 11.97 -16.21 17.15
C ILE A 387 10.44 -16.41 17.04
N ARG A 388 9.89 -16.44 15.81
CA ARG A 388 8.45 -16.73 15.62
C ARG A 388 8.06 -18.10 16.14
N ARG A 389 8.89 -19.12 15.90
CA ARG A 389 8.66 -20.48 16.41
C ARG A 389 8.65 -20.49 17.94
N TRP A 390 9.62 -19.84 18.57
CA TRP A 390 9.70 -19.72 20.03
C TRP A 390 8.47 -19.05 20.65
N LEU A 391 7.92 -18.00 20.02
CA LEU A 391 6.67 -17.36 20.47
C LEU A 391 5.46 -18.32 20.44
N LEU A 392 5.39 -19.22 19.46
CA LEU A 392 4.33 -20.22 19.36
C LEU A 392 4.58 -21.42 20.31
N GLU A 393 5.82 -21.90 20.40
CA GLU A 393 6.23 -23.00 21.28
C GLU A 393 6.02 -22.68 22.76
N ASN A 394 6.10 -21.39 23.15
CA ASN A 394 5.81 -20.91 24.51
C ASN A 394 4.40 -20.34 24.67
N ASP A 395 3.54 -20.49 23.66
CA ASP A 395 2.14 -20.03 23.63
C ASP A 395 1.98 -18.52 23.97
N LEU A 396 2.92 -17.70 23.50
CA LEU A 396 3.00 -16.26 23.80
C LEU A 396 2.23 -15.39 22.81
N LEU A 397 2.10 -15.77 21.55
CA LEU A 397 1.39 -14.98 20.53
C LEU A 397 -0.13 -15.15 20.70
N GLU A 398 -0.82 -14.16 21.27
CA GLU A 398 -2.27 -14.16 21.53
C GLU A 398 -3.09 -13.80 20.29
N GLY A 399 -2.64 -12.80 19.53
CA GLY A 399 -3.26 -12.48 18.26
C GLY A 399 -2.46 -11.56 17.36
N VAL A 400 -2.97 -11.39 16.15
CA VAL A 400 -2.46 -10.49 15.13
C VAL A 400 -3.65 -9.78 14.49
N VAL A 401 -3.60 -8.45 14.43
CA VAL A 401 -4.64 -7.60 13.86
C VAL A 401 -4.07 -6.83 12.67
N ALA A 402 -4.60 -7.07 11.47
CA ALA A 402 -4.16 -6.39 10.25
C ALA A 402 -4.88 -5.04 10.11
N LEU A 403 -4.12 -3.94 10.08
CA LEU A 403 -4.63 -2.58 10.06
C LEU A 403 -4.63 -1.97 8.64
N PRO A 404 -5.53 -1.02 8.34
CA PRO A 404 -5.55 -0.30 7.06
C PRO A 404 -4.18 0.28 6.64
N PRO A 405 -3.89 0.38 5.33
CA PRO A 405 -2.72 1.10 4.83
C PRO A 405 -2.82 2.61 5.10
N TYR A 406 -1.70 3.33 4.94
CA TYR A 406 -1.63 4.80 5.06
C TYR A 406 -2.18 5.38 6.39
N LEU A 407 -2.13 4.61 7.49
CA LEU A 407 -2.49 5.08 8.83
C LEU A 407 -1.37 5.88 9.51
N LEU A 408 -0.10 5.68 9.14
CA LEU A 408 1.02 6.46 9.69
C LEU A 408 1.57 7.46 8.67
N PRO A 409 2.14 8.61 9.10
CA PRO A 409 2.67 9.63 8.21
C PRO A 409 3.72 9.10 7.22
N ASN A 410 4.53 8.12 7.60
CA ASN A 410 5.69 7.70 6.80
C ASN A 410 5.57 6.27 6.24
N ILE A 411 4.40 5.62 6.39
CA ILE A 411 4.19 4.21 6.01
C ILE A 411 2.92 4.08 5.17
N GLY A 412 3.10 3.77 3.89
CA GLY A 412 2.00 3.55 2.93
C GLY A 412 1.47 2.12 2.83
N VAL A 413 2.08 1.17 3.54
CA VAL A 413 1.68 -0.24 3.55
C VAL A 413 0.80 -0.58 4.77
N PRO A 414 0.01 -1.67 4.73
CA PRO A 414 -0.70 -2.17 5.91
C PRO A 414 0.26 -2.50 7.07
N MET A 415 -0.15 -2.13 8.27
CA MET A 415 0.52 -2.48 9.52
C MET A 415 -0.20 -3.65 10.20
N TYR A 416 0.48 -4.34 11.10
CA TYR A 416 -0.03 -5.46 11.87
C TYR A 416 0.28 -5.21 13.34
N LEU A 417 -0.75 -5.21 14.19
CA LEU A 417 -0.59 -5.19 15.64
C LEU A 417 -0.52 -6.64 16.14
N TRP A 418 0.58 -7.05 16.74
CA TRP A 418 0.68 -8.34 17.43
C TRP A 418 0.33 -8.13 18.90
N VAL A 419 -0.55 -8.97 19.43
CA VAL A 419 -0.85 -9.05 20.86
C VAL A 419 -0.18 -10.30 21.40
N LEU A 420 0.60 -10.13 22.46
CA LEU A 420 1.31 -11.19 23.18
C LEU A 420 0.73 -11.34 24.59
N SER A 421 0.74 -12.54 25.13
CA SER A 421 0.20 -12.85 26.45
C SER A 421 0.87 -14.10 27.00
N ASN A 422 1.44 -14.01 28.20
CA ASN A 422 1.90 -15.19 28.93
C ASN A 422 0.82 -15.73 29.91
N ARG A 423 -0.39 -15.14 29.85
CA ARG A 423 -1.55 -15.47 30.70
C ARG A 423 -2.82 -15.79 29.91
N LYS A 424 -2.65 -16.36 28.71
CA LYS A 424 -3.79 -16.75 27.85
C LYS A 424 -4.83 -17.58 28.63
N PRO A 425 -6.13 -17.26 28.46
CA PRO A 425 -7.20 -18.07 29.04
C PRO A 425 -7.23 -19.47 28.39
N LEU A 426 -7.85 -20.43 29.06
CA LEU A 426 -7.78 -21.86 28.69
C LEU A 426 -8.24 -22.12 27.24
N GLN A 427 -9.25 -21.40 26.76
CA GLN A 427 -9.79 -21.54 25.39
C GLN A 427 -8.87 -21.00 24.28
N LEU A 428 -7.89 -20.15 24.61
CA LEU A 428 -6.92 -19.60 23.64
C LEU A 428 -5.57 -20.33 23.65
N ARG A 429 -5.40 -21.37 24.48
CA ARG A 429 -4.13 -22.10 24.57
C ARG A 429 -3.81 -22.85 23.29
N GLY A 430 -2.62 -22.63 22.74
CA GLY A 430 -2.22 -23.16 21.43
C GLY A 430 -2.95 -22.51 20.25
N MET A 431 -3.73 -21.45 20.48
CA MET A 431 -4.47 -20.73 19.44
C MET A 431 -3.96 -19.28 19.30
N VAL A 432 -4.12 -18.73 18.10
CA VAL A 432 -3.78 -17.34 17.75
C VAL A 432 -5.00 -16.67 17.12
N ILE A 433 -5.46 -15.55 17.67
CA ILE A 433 -6.53 -14.74 17.09
C ILE A 433 -5.99 -14.01 15.86
N ALA A 434 -6.63 -14.16 14.71
CA ALA A 434 -6.33 -13.42 13.49
C ALA A 434 -7.52 -12.53 13.10
N LEU A 435 -7.37 -11.21 13.19
CA LEU A 435 -8.44 -10.24 12.88
C LEU A 435 -8.03 -9.34 11.70
N ASP A 436 -8.85 -9.28 10.67
CA ASP A 436 -8.67 -8.34 9.56
C ASP A 436 -9.46 -7.05 9.81
N ALA A 437 -8.75 -5.96 10.08
CA ALA A 437 -9.33 -4.63 10.24
C ALA A 437 -9.08 -3.72 9.02
N ARG A 438 -8.46 -4.22 7.93
CA ARG A 438 -7.98 -3.38 6.81
C ARG A 438 -9.09 -2.58 6.09
N GLY A 439 -10.34 -3.08 6.13
CA GLY A 439 -11.52 -2.37 5.62
C GLY A 439 -12.05 -1.23 6.49
N HIS A 440 -11.63 -1.11 7.75
CA HIS A 440 -12.17 -0.15 8.71
C HIS A 440 -11.42 1.19 8.65
N THR A 441 -11.70 2.03 7.66
CA THR A 441 -10.95 3.27 7.42
C THR A 441 -11.81 4.45 6.98
N ALA A 442 -11.41 5.67 7.38
CA ALA A 442 -11.92 6.92 6.84
C ALA A 442 -10.78 7.71 6.18
N THR A 443 -11.09 8.49 5.15
CA THR A 443 -10.08 9.24 4.38
C THR A 443 -9.90 10.66 4.93
N LEU A 444 -8.65 11.09 5.10
CA LEU A 444 -8.32 12.47 5.50
C LEU A 444 -8.67 13.46 4.38
N ARG A 445 -9.30 14.59 4.74
CA ARG A 445 -9.60 15.69 3.80
C ARG A 445 -8.35 16.34 3.19
N ARG A 446 -7.24 16.32 3.95
CA ARG A 446 -5.92 16.78 3.50
C ARG A 446 -4.87 15.74 3.93
N PRO A 447 -4.00 15.29 3.01
CA PRO A 447 -2.81 14.50 3.34
C PRO A 447 -1.96 15.09 4.47
N LEU A 448 -1.48 14.23 5.36
CA LEU A 448 -0.50 14.56 6.40
C LEU A 448 0.75 13.70 6.16
N GLY A 449 1.76 14.27 5.48
CA GLY A 449 2.86 13.50 4.91
C GLY A 449 2.33 12.41 3.95
N GLY A 450 2.62 11.15 4.25
CA GLY A 450 2.07 9.94 3.63
C GLY A 450 0.79 9.37 4.28
N LYS A 451 0.34 9.85 5.45
CA LYS A 451 -0.96 9.43 6.04
C LYS A 451 -2.09 9.88 5.12
N ARG A 452 -2.98 8.96 4.78
CA ARG A 452 -4.20 9.20 3.97
C ARG A 452 -5.45 8.76 4.73
N HIS A 453 -5.29 7.87 5.68
CA HIS A 453 -6.36 7.17 6.36
C HIS A 453 -6.30 7.40 7.87
N TYR A 454 -7.47 7.31 8.51
CA TYR A 454 -7.61 7.32 9.96
C TYR A 454 -8.74 6.39 10.43
N LEU A 455 -8.66 5.94 11.68
CA LEU A 455 -9.74 5.19 12.32
C LEU A 455 -10.68 6.18 13.03
N THR A 456 -11.99 5.98 12.88
CA THR A 456 -13.00 6.68 13.68
C THR A 456 -13.24 5.93 15.00
N ASP A 457 -13.84 6.59 15.99
CA ASP A 457 -14.22 5.92 17.25
C ASP A 457 -15.12 4.69 17.01
N GLN A 458 -15.98 4.75 15.99
CA GLN A 458 -16.82 3.62 15.57
C GLN A 458 -15.99 2.48 14.98
N HIS A 459 -14.96 2.76 14.17
CA HIS A 459 -14.04 1.73 13.68
C HIS A 459 -13.27 1.10 14.85
N ILE A 460 -12.73 1.92 15.76
CA ILE A 460 -11.97 1.46 16.92
C ILE A 460 -12.83 0.58 17.82
N ALA A 461 -14.04 1.02 18.17
CA ALA A 461 -15.00 0.23 18.95
C ALA A 461 -15.31 -1.11 18.26
N ARG A 462 -15.62 -1.09 16.95
CA ARG A 462 -15.94 -2.30 16.19
C ARG A 462 -14.79 -3.31 16.12
N ILE A 463 -13.55 -2.85 16.00
CA ILE A 463 -12.35 -3.72 16.00
C ILE A 463 -12.14 -4.31 17.40
N ALA A 464 -12.28 -3.50 18.46
CA ALA A 464 -12.15 -3.96 19.85
C ALA A 464 -13.22 -5.00 20.20
N GLU A 465 -14.50 -4.73 19.91
CA GLU A 465 -15.62 -5.67 20.09
C GLU A 465 -15.37 -7.03 19.42
N ARG A 466 -14.88 -7.03 18.16
CA ARG A 466 -14.58 -8.27 17.43
C ARG A 466 -13.41 -9.05 18.03
N TYR A 467 -12.41 -8.35 18.57
CA TYR A 467 -11.28 -8.97 19.25
C TYR A 467 -11.69 -9.55 20.61
N GLU A 468 -12.44 -8.79 21.40
CA GLU A 468 -12.98 -9.21 22.69
C GLU A 468 -13.94 -10.40 22.56
N ALA A 469 -14.79 -10.43 21.52
CA ALA A 469 -15.66 -11.57 21.23
C ALA A 469 -14.88 -12.85 20.84
N ALA A 470 -13.71 -12.73 20.21
CA ALA A 470 -12.83 -13.88 19.96
C ALA A 470 -12.00 -14.30 21.19
N TYR A 471 -11.86 -13.40 22.17
CA TYR A 471 -11.20 -13.66 23.44
C TYR A 471 -12.15 -14.33 24.46
N GLY A 472 -13.40 -13.88 24.49
CA GLY A 472 -14.43 -14.28 25.44
C GLY A 472 -15.64 -14.97 24.81
N ASP A 473 -15.82 -16.23 25.23
CA ASP A 473 -16.99 -17.11 25.07
C ASP A 473 -16.98 -18.14 23.92
N MET A 474 -17.24 -19.39 24.33
CA MET A 474 -17.53 -20.58 23.51
C MET A 474 -18.62 -21.39 24.24
N SER A 475 -19.66 -20.70 24.72
CA SER A 475 -20.82 -21.32 25.34
C SER A 475 -21.72 -21.99 24.28
N GLU A 476 -22.33 -23.12 24.62
CA GLU A 476 -23.25 -23.84 23.72
C GLU A 476 -24.51 -22.99 23.45
N GLY A 477 -24.45 -22.15 22.42
CA GLY A 477 -25.53 -21.23 22.04
C GLY A 477 -25.09 -19.88 21.49
N SER A 478 -23.80 -19.52 21.57
CA SER A 478 -23.28 -18.33 20.88
C SER A 478 -23.37 -18.49 19.35
N PRO A 479 -23.65 -17.42 18.57
CA PRO A 479 -23.63 -17.49 17.11
C PRO A 479 -22.25 -17.95 16.60
N GLU A 480 -22.22 -18.72 15.50
CA GLU A 480 -20.97 -19.19 14.88
C GLU A 480 -19.98 -18.02 14.72
N VAL A 481 -18.76 -18.13 15.29
CA VAL A 481 -17.66 -17.16 15.12
C VAL A 481 -17.10 -17.32 13.70
N GLY A 482 -17.93 -16.93 12.74
CA GLY A 482 -17.86 -17.30 11.32
C GLY A 482 -18.79 -16.44 10.46
N GLY A 483 -19.00 -15.19 10.84
CA GLY A 483 -19.49 -14.17 9.92
C GLY A 483 -18.37 -13.67 9.00
N GLU A 484 -18.73 -13.12 7.84
CA GLU A 484 -17.86 -12.70 6.72
C GLU A 484 -16.86 -11.56 7.04
N ASP A 485 -16.71 -11.24 8.32
CA ASP A 485 -16.11 -10.03 8.88
C ASP A 485 -15.47 -10.33 10.27
N GLY A 486 -15.41 -11.60 10.69
CA GLY A 486 -15.00 -12.03 12.03
C GLY A 486 -13.50 -12.23 12.25
N ALA A 487 -13.08 -12.25 13.51
CA ALA A 487 -11.76 -12.75 13.88
C ALA A 487 -11.73 -14.29 13.80
N VAL A 488 -10.64 -14.85 13.28
CA VAL A 488 -10.44 -16.30 13.07
C VAL A 488 -9.47 -16.83 14.10
N LEU A 489 -9.77 -17.99 14.72
CA LEU A 489 -8.81 -18.70 15.56
C LEU A 489 -7.94 -19.64 14.70
N LEU A 490 -6.63 -19.45 14.77
CA LEU A 490 -5.62 -20.29 14.09
C LEU A 490 -4.94 -21.21 15.10
N ASP A 491 -4.79 -22.49 14.76
CA ASP A 491 -3.95 -23.42 15.53
C ASP A 491 -2.48 -23.05 15.35
N ALA A 492 -1.73 -22.93 16.45
CA ALA A 492 -0.32 -22.58 16.46
C ALA A 492 0.56 -23.61 15.71
N GLN A 493 0.15 -24.88 15.67
CA GLN A 493 0.89 -25.94 14.96
C GLN A 493 0.81 -25.78 13.44
N ASP A 494 -0.30 -25.22 12.93
CA ASP A 494 -0.57 -24.98 11.51
C ASP A 494 0.30 -23.82 10.93
N LEU A 495 1.05 -23.11 11.79
CA LEU A 495 1.96 -22.00 11.49
C LEU A 495 3.44 -22.46 11.40
N VAL A 496 3.74 -23.70 11.80
CA VAL A 496 5.08 -24.30 11.81
C VAL A 496 5.19 -25.41 10.76
N TYR A 497 6.30 -25.46 10.04
CA TYR A 497 6.52 -26.37 8.92
C TYR A 497 7.95 -26.91 8.87
N GLN A 498 8.16 -28.01 8.16
CA GLN A 498 9.47 -28.50 7.74
C GLN A 498 9.70 -28.07 6.28
N GLU A 499 10.89 -27.61 5.94
CA GLU A 499 11.33 -27.31 4.58
C GLU A 499 12.39 -28.34 4.16
N VAL A 500 12.20 -28.97 3.00
CA VAL A 500 13.10 -30.00 2.46
C VAL A 500 13.41 -29.70 1.00
N THR A 501 14.63 -29.96 0.54
CA THR A 501 14.97 -29.98 -0.89
C THR A 501 14.50 -31.29 -1.51
N VAL A 502 13.76 -31.21 -2.62
CA VAL A 502 13.41 -32.35 -3.46
C VAL A 502 14.19 -32.28 -4.76
N ASN A 503 14.88 -33.36 -5.08
CA ASN A 503 15.79 -33.52 -6.20
C ASN A 503 15.20 -34.40 -7.30
N TRP A 504 15.71 -34.23 -8.52
CA TRP A 504 15.44 -35.07 -9.69
C TRP A 504 16.73 -35.66 -10.24
N PRO A 505 16.68 -36.73 -11.04
CA PRO A 505 17.85 -37.23 -11.75
C PRO A 505 18.36 -36.18 -12.73
N LEU A 506 19.65 -35.86 -12.65
CA LEU A 506 20.36 -35.16 -13.72
C LEU A 506 20.36 -36.04 -14.97
N ARG A 507 19.60 -35.62 -15.99
CA ARG A 507 19.48 -36.31 -17.28
C ARG A 507 20.16 -35.47 -18.35
N GLN A 508 21.08 -36.08 -19.11
CA GLN A 508 21.90 -35.36 -20.08
C GLN A 508 22.07 -36.14 -21.38
N HIS A 509 22.14 -35.42 -22.50
CA HIS A 509 22.80 -35.92 -23.71
C HIS A 509 24.16 -35.22 -23.87
N PHE A 510 24.98 -35.72 -24.79
CA PHE A 510 26.32 -35.20 -25.04
C PHE A 510 26.37 -34.62 -26.44
N THR A 511 26.74 -33.36 -26.60
CA THR A 511 26.85 -32.70 -27.91
C THR A 511 28.09 -31.81 -27.97
N VAL A 512 28.72 -31.75 -29.15
CA VAL A 512 29.88 -30.88 -29.37
C VAL A 512 29.48 -29.82 -30.38
N SER A 513 29.01 -28.66 -29.92
CA SER A 513 28.75 -27.51 -30.78
C SER A 513 30.05 -26.73 -31.07
N ALA A 514 30.00 -25.83 -32.07
CA ALA A 514 31.12 -24.92 -32.34
C ALA A 514 31.43 -24.01 -31.14
N ASP A 515 30.39 -23.58 -30.40
CA ASP A 515 30.52 -22.75 -29.20
C ASP A 515 31.13 -23.51 -28.03
N ILE A 516 30.76 -24.80 -27.85
CA ILE A 516 31.35 -25.69 -26.85
C ILE A 516 32.84 -25.94 -27.16
N ALA A 517 33.19 -26.14 -28.44
CA ALA A 517 34.58 -26.27 -28.85
C ALA A 517 35.38 -24.97 -28.56
N ALA A 518 34.78 -23.80 -28.75
CA ALA A 518 35.39 -22.50 -28.43
C ALA A 518 35.52 -22.25 -26.91
N ASP A 519 34.54 -22.65 -26.08
CA ASP A 519 34.63 -22.58 -24.61
C ASP A 519 35.79 -23.44 -24.08
N VAL A 520 35.93 -24.67 -24.60
CA VAL A 520 37.06 -25.55 -24.27
C VAL A 520 38.39 -24.94 -24.73
N GLU A 521 38.46 -24.38 -25.94
CA GLU A 521 39.64 -23.69 -26.48
C GLU A 521 40.07 -22.48 -25.64
N SER A 522 39.11 -21.73 -25.10
CA SER A 522 39.37 -20.59 -24.21
C SER A 522 39.84 -20.98 -22.80
N SER A 523 39.81 -22.26 -22.44
CA SER A 523 40.05 -22.70 -21.07
C SER A 523 41.52 -22.55 -20.64
N LYS A 524 41.74 -21.88 -19.50
CA LYS A 524 43.05 -21.80 -18.83
C LYS A 524 43.68 -23.16 -18.49
N MET A 525 42.88 -24.23 -18.44
CA MET A 525 43.36 -25.60 -18.23
C MET A 525 43.93 -26.20 -19.52
N LEU A 526 43.31 -25.91 -20.66
CA LEU A 526 43.78 -26.34 -21.98
C LEU A 526 45.06 -25.59 -22.37
N ALA A 527 45.14 -24.28 -22.06
CA ALA A 527 46.33 -23.45 -22.29
C ALA A 527 47.60 -23.89 -21.53
N ARG A 528 47.49 -24.87 -20.61
CA ARG A 528 48.60 -25.48 -19.86
C ARG A 528 48.90 -26.92 -20.25
N PHE A 529 48.26 -27.42 -21.32
CA PHE A 529 48.44 -28.77 -21.83
C PHE A 529 49.29 -28.72 -23.10
N ASP A 530 50.47 -29.35 -23.08
CA ASP A 530 51.47 -29.24 -24.15
C ASP A 530 50.94 -29.70 -25.52
N GLU A 531 49.96 -30.60 -25.53
CA GLU A 531 49.35 -31.18 -26.73
C GLU A 531 47.98 -30.57 -27.10
N ALA A 532 47.67 -29.37 -26.58
CA ALA A 532 46.38 -28.67 -26.77
C ALA A 532 45.91 -28.59 -28.23
N LEU A 533 46.83 -28.39 -29.18
CA LEU A 533 46.50 -28.34 -30.63
C LEU A 533 46.00 -29.68 -31.17
N ALA A 534 46.49 -30.81 -30.66
CA ALA A 534 45.98 -32.13 -31.05
C ALA A 534 44.63 -32.42 -30.39
N LEU A 535 44.44 -31.97 -29.15
CA LEU A 535 43.17 -32.11 -28.41
C LEU A 535 42.05 -31.30 -29.08
N LEU A 536 42.34 -30.07 -29.53
CA LEU A 536 41.42 -29.26 -30.33
C LEU A 536 41.10 -29.87 -31.68
N ARG A 537 42.05 -30.57 -32.33
CA ARG A 537 41.76 -31.32 -33.57
C ARG A 537 40.82 -32.48 -33.31
N ALA A 538 41.00 -33.24 -32.22
CA ALA A 538 40.10 -34.32 -31.84
C ALA A 538 38.69 -33.79 -31.55
N LEU A 539 38.56 -32.68 -30.81
CA LEU A 539 37.27 -32.06 -30.49
C LEU A 539 36.58 -31.49 -31.74
N ARG A 540 37.34 -30.83 -32.63
CA ARG A 540 36.84 -30.32 -33.93
C ARG A 540 36.40 -31.45 -34.87
N ALA A 541 37.06 -32.61 -34.84
CA ALA A 541 36.68 -33.77 -35.65
C ALA A 541 35.32 -34.38 -35.28
N VAL A 542 34.84 -34.16 -34.06
CA VAL A 542 33.54 -34.61 -33.57
C VAL A 542 32.52 -33.48 -33.39
N THR A 543 32.86 -32.26 -33.82
CA THR A 543 31.96 -31.10 -33.73
C THR A 543 30.77 -31.25 -34.70
N GLY A 544 29.57 -30.88 -34.24
CA GLY A 544 28.30 -31.09 -34.93
C GLY A 544 27.66 -32.45 -34.67
N GLN A 545 28.28 -33.32 -33.86
CA GLN A 545 27.73 -34.63 -33.49
C GLN A 545 27.09 -34.59 -32.09
N THR A 546 26.15 -35.50 -31.85
CA THR A 546 25.40 -35.67 -30.59
C THR A 546 25.26 -37.14 -30.29
N TRP A 547 25.42 -37.52 -29.01
CA TRP A 547 25.34 -38.88 -28.50
C TRP A 547 24.31 -38.95 -27.35
N PRO A 548 23.47 -40.00 -27.30
CA PRO A 548 22.45 -40.16 -26.27
C PRO A 548 23.05 -40.61 -24.91
N THR A 549 24.23 -41.23 -24.91
CA THR A 549 24.87 -41.76 -23.70
C THR A 549 26.30 -41.25 -23.54
N ARG A 550 26.75 -41.18 -22.28
CA ARG A 550 28.11 -40.81 -21.91
C ARG A 550 29.14 -41.76 -22.51
N GLY A 551 28.86 -43.07 -22.48
CA GLY A 551 29.77 -44.11 -22.98
C GLY A 551 29.99 -44.03 -24.50
N GLU A 552 28.96 -43.68 -25.27
CA GLU A 552 29.08 -43.47 -26.72
C GLU A 552 29.94 -42.23 -27.03
N PHE A 553 29.72 -41.12 -26.32
CA PHE A 553 30.58 -39.94 -26.45
C PHE A 553 32.04 -40.24 -26.06
N GLU A 554 32.29 -40.86 -24.90
CA GLU A 554 33.64 -41.17 -24.43
C GLU A 554 34.37 -42.11 -25.41
N SER A 555 33.68 -43.08 -26.02
CA SER A 555 34.21 -43.97 -27.07
C SER A 555 34.53 -43.23 -28.38
N ALA A 556 33.61 -42.39 -28.87
CA ALA A 556 33.78 -41.60 -30.08
C ALA A 556 34.93 -40.58 -29.94
N PHE A 557 34.98 -39.89 -28.79
CA PHE A 557 36.02 -38.92 -28.49
C PHE A 557 37.38 -39.59 -28.26
N SER A 558 37.45 -40.74 -27.58
CA SER A 558 38.67 -41.56 -27.48
C SER A 558 39.21 -41.98 -28.86
N THR A 559 38.30 -42.33 -29.78
CA THR A 559 38.67 -42.65 -31.17
C THR A 559 39.21 -41.41 -31.90
N ALA A 560 38.61 -40.24 -31.71
CA ALA A 560 39.08 -38.98 -32.27
C ALA A 560 40.46 -38.56 -31.73
N LEU A 561 40.73 -38.78 -30.44
CA LEU A 561 42.03 -38.53 -29.80
C LEU A 561 43.12 -39.43 -30.38
N LYS A 562 42.85 -40.72 -30.51
CA LYS A 562 43.76 -41.68 -31.14
C LYS A 562 44.08 -41.30 -32.59
N ASN A 563 43.08 -40.86 -33.35
CA ASN A 563 43.25 -40.36 -34.71
C ASN A 563 44.03 -39.02 -34.79
N ALA A 564 43.97 -38.20 -33.74
CA ALA A 564 44.77 -36.98 -33.58
C ALA A 564 46.20 -37.24 -33.08
N GLY A 565 46.56 -38.49 -32.78
CA GLY A 565 47.88 -38.90 -32.28
C GLY A 565 48.04 -38.82 -30.76
N LEU A 566 46.95 -38.68 -30.01
CA LEU A 566 46.96 -38.57 -28.54
C LEU A 566 46.73 -39.91 -27.83
N SER A 567 47.14 -39.95 -26.56
CA SER A 567 46.66 -40.96 -25.62
C SER A 567 45.14 -40.90 -25.49
N THR A 568 44.51 -42.07 -25.33
CA THR A 568 43.10 -42.18 -24.95
C THR A 568 42.87 -41.90 -23.46
N GLU A 569 43.95 -41.93 -22.67
CA GLU A 569 43.95 -41.57 -21.25
C GLU A 569 44.47 -40.13 -21.09
N LEU A 570 43.57 -39.15 -21.15
CA LEU A 570 43.89 -37.75 -20.81
C LEU A 570 43.92 -37.55 -19.28
N PRO A 571 44.59 -36.49 -18.78
CA PRO A 571 44.51 -36.13 -17.36
C PRO A 571 43.06 -35.94 -16.90
N ARG A 572 42.67 -36.56 -15.77
CA ARG A 572 41.29 -36.61 -15.26
C ARG A 572 40.59 -35.24 -15.22
N SER A 573 41.31 -34.18 -14.84
CA SER A 573 40.80 -32.81 -14.81
C SER A 573 40.45 -32.24 -16.19
N LEU A 574 41.22 -32.56 -17.23
CA LEU A 574 40.93 -32.20 -18.61
C LEU A 574 39.73 -33.01 -19.14
N TRP A 575 39.66 -34.30 -18.79
CA TRP A 575 38.51 -35.15 -19.12
C TRP A 575 37.21 -34.59 -18.54
N ASP A 576 37.20 -34.27 -17.24
CA ASP A 576 36.04 -33.68 -16.57
C ASP A 576 35.67 -32.30 -17.13
N ARG A 577 36.64 -31.47 -17.54
CA ARG A 577 36.35 -30.17 -18.18
C ARG A 577 35.69 -30.35 -19.55
N VAL A 578 36.19 -31.26 -20.39
CA VAL A 578 35.57 -31.56 -21.69
C VAL A 578 34.17 -32.15 -21.47
N ARG A 579 34.05 -33.19 -20.62
CA ARG A 579 32.79 -33.84 -20.26
C ARG A 579 31.74 -32.83 -19.78
N LYS A 580 32.11 -31.90 -18.89
CA LYS A 580 31.20 -30.86 -18.39
C LYS A 580 30.84 -29.80 -19.45
N ALA A 581 31.68 -29.59 -20.46
CA ALA A 581 31.38 -28.66 -21.55
C ALA A 581 30.45 -29.26 -22.62
N VAL A 582 30.52 -30.58 -22.85
CA VAL A 582 29.70 -31.29 -23.85
C VAL A 582 28.37 -31.82 -23.31
N ALA A 583 28.23 -31.94 -21.99
CA ALA A 583 27.02 -32.47 -21.35
C ALA A 583 25.93 -31.39 -21.30
N VAL A 584 24.81 -31.64 -21.95
CA VAL A 584 23.65 -30.74 -22.04
C VAL A 584 22.46 -31.40 -21.34
N SER A 585 21.82 -30.67 -20.44
CA SER A 585 20.64 -31.14 -19.71
C SER A 585 19.48 -31.41 -20.67
N ASP A 586 18.89 -32.59 -20.57
CA ASP A 586 17.86 -33.10 -21.48
C ASP A 586 16.91 -34.05 -20.74
N PRO A 587 15.60 -33.75 -20.65
CA PRO A 587 14.61 -34.64 -20.04
C PRO A 587 14.54 -36.05 -20.65
N GLY A 588 14.92 -36.22 -21.92
CA GLY A 588 15.03 -37.51 -22.59
C GLY A 588 16.40 -38.19 -22.48
N GLY A 589 17.38 -37.52 -21.86
CA GLY A 589 18.77 -37.95 -21.78
C GLY A 589 19.06 -39.05 -20.75
N GLU A 590 20.30 -39.53 -20.78
CA GLU A 590 20.83 -40.53 -19.87
C GLU A 590 20.92 -40.00 -18.44
N VAL A 591 20.40 -40.77 -17.47
CA VAL A 591 20.50 -40.49 -16.03
C VAL A 591 21.96 -40.60 -15.60
N GLN A 592 22.51 -39.49 -15.10
CA GLN A 592 23.89 -39.44 -14.63
C GLN A 592 24.01 -39.94 -13.17
N THR A 593 25.02 -40.77 -12.91
CA THR A 593 25.34 -41.28 -11.57
C THR A 593 26.77 -40.91 -11.16
N ASP A 594 27.03 -40.95 -9.85
CA ASP A 594 28.38 -40.89 -9.30
C ASP A 594 29.15 -42.20 -9.50
N GLU A 595 30.39 -42.25 -9.00
CA GLU A 595 31.28 -43.43 -9.07
C GLU A 595 30.80 -44.62 -8.22
N ARG A 596 29.74 -44.45 -7.43
CA ARG A 596 29.10 -45.48 -6.58
C ARG A 596 27.76 -45.94 -7.16
N GLY A 597 27.34 -45.41 -8.30
CA GLY A 597 26.04 -45.68 -8.91
C GLY A 597 24.87 -44.93 -8.28
N VAL A 598 25.13 -43.92 -7.43
CA VAL A 598 24.10 -43.05 -6.86
C VAL A 598 23.72 -41.99 -7.88
N THR A 599 22.43 -41.82 -8.14
CA THR A 599 21.89 -40.81 -9.04
C THR A 599 22.29 -39.40 -8.62
N LEU A 600 22.82 -38.61 -9.56
CA LEU A 600 23.17 -37.21 -9.31
C LEU A 600 21.92 -36.32 -9.34
N PRO A 601 21.77 -35.36 -8.42
CA PRO A 601 20.67 -34.41 -8.44
C PRO A 601 20.87 -33.38 -9.56
N ASP A 602 19.79 -33.07 -10.28
CA ASP A 602 19.76 -31.93 -11.20
C ASP A 602 19.61 -30.61 -10.41
N PRO A 603 20.61 -29.70 -10.45
CA PRO A 603 20.57 -28.46 -9.68
C PRO A 603 19.57 -27.43 -10.22
N ASP A 604 19.18 -27.53 -11.50
CA ASP A 604 18.25 -26.59 -12.15
C ASP A 604 16.79 -27.01 -11.93
N LEU A 605 16.55 -28.29 -11.63
CA LEU A 605 15.22 -28.81 -11.24
C LEU A 605 15.00 -28.83 -9.71
N ALA A 606 16.06 -28.92 -8.90
CA ALA A 606 15.95 -29.01 -7.44
C ALA A 606 15.16 -27.83 -6.84
N HIS A 607 14.16 -28.14 -6.01
CA HIS A 607 13.30 -27.13 -5.38
C HIS A 607 13.01 -27.46 -3.91
N ARG A 608 12.58 -26.46 -3.14
CA ARG A 608 12.24 -26.63 -1.73
C ARG A 608 10.74 -26.78 -1.52
N VAL A 609 10.35 -27.82 -0.81
CA VAL A 609 8.96 -28.18 -0.47
C VAL A 609 8.71 -27.92 1.00
N ARG A 610 7.54 -27.37 1.34
CA ARG A 610 7.07 -27.21 2.73
C ARG A 610 6.13 -28.36 3.10
N VAL A 611 6.50 -29.09 4.15
CA VAL A 611 5.78 -30.21 4.74
C VAL A 611 5.22 -29.77 6.10
N PRO A 612 3.96 -30.07 6.46
CA PRO A 612 3.42 -29.79 7.79
C PRO A 612 4.27 -30.46 8.88
N LEU A 613 4.48 -29.81 10.03
CA LEU A 613 5.43 -30.28 11.06
C LEU A 613 5.18 -31.73 11.50
N GLU A 614 3.93 -32.15 11.63
CA GLU A 614 3.52 -33.49 12.06
C GLU A 614 3.81 -34.62 11.05
N GLN A 615 4.06 -34.30 9.77
CA GLN A 615 4.13 -35.31 8.71
C GLN A 615 5.56 -35.78 8.43
N ASN A 616 5.72 -37.08 8.19
CA ASN A 616 6.99 -37.62 7.72
C ASN A 616 7.30 -37.09 6.31
N VAL A 617 8.48 -36.50 6.15
CA VAL A 617 8.94 -35.87 4.91
C VAL A 617 8.99 -36.86 3.73
N ALA A 618 9.50 -38.09 3.95
CA ALA A 618 9.63 -39.08 2.88
C ALA A 618 8.26 -39.58 2.41
N ASP A 619 7.32 -39.79 3.33
CA ASP A 619 5.96 -40.21 2.99
C ASP A 619 5.15 -39.06 2.35
N PHE A 620 5.38 -37.81 2.75
CA PHE A 620 4.80 -36.64 2.09
C PHE A 620 5.24 -36.54 0.63
N VAL A 621 6.54 -36.59 0.36
CA VAL A 621 7.07 -36.49 -1.01
C VAL A 621 6.61 -37.68 -1.86
N ARG A 622 6.57 -38.91 -1.30
CA ARG A 622 6.03 -40.09 -1.99
C ARG A 622 4.54 -39.97 -2.33
N ARG A 623 3.75 -39.27 -1.50
CA ARG A 623 2.30 -39.13 -1.71
C ARG A 623 1.92 -37.94 -2.60
N GLU A 624 2.60 -36.82 -2.45
CA GLU A 624 2.20 -35.53 -3.05
C GLU A 624 3.04 -35.18 -4.30
N VAL A 625 4.28 -35.65 -4.40
CA VAL A 625 5.21 -35.29 -5.51
C VAL A 625 5.43 -36.45 -6.48
N ALA A 626 5.68 -37.66 -5.96
CA ALA A 626 5.98 -38.82 -6.80
C ALA A 626 4.89 -39.20 -7.83
N PRO A 627 3.58 -38.97 -7.61
CA PRO A 627 2.57 -39.26 -8.64
C PRO A 627 2.69 -38.42 -9.92
N GLY A 628 3.23 -37.19 -9.82
CA GLY A 628 3.54 -36.35 -10.98
C GLY A 628 4.99 -36.47 -11.46
N HIS A 629 5.90 -36.83 -10.54
CA HIS A 629 7.33 -36.89 -10.76
C HIS A 629 7.93 -38.16 -10.11
N PRO A 630 7.77 -39.35 -10.72
CA PRO A 630 8.12 -40.63 -10.09
C PRO A 630 9.61 -40.79 -9.77
N ASP A 631 10.47 -40.08 -10.49
CA ASP A 631 11.93 -40.09 -10.29
C ASP A 631 12.42 -39.14 -9.19
N ALA A 632 11.53 -38.38 -8.53
CA ALA A 632 11.92 -37.37 -7.54
C ALA A 632 12.14 -37.95 -6.13
N TRP A 633 13.16 -37.47 -5.41
CA TRP A 633 13.46 -37.90 -4.04
C TRP A 633 13.77 -36.73 -3.09
N PRO A 634 13.43 -36.84 -1.78
CA PRO A 634 13.80 -35.84 -0.78
C PRO A 634 15.27 -35.99 -0.34
N ASP A 635 15.94 -34.86 -0.15
CA ASP A 635 17.20 -34.77 0.60
C ASP A 635 16.90 -34.61 2.09
N LEU A 636 16.95 -35.70 2.85
CA LEU A 636 16.62 -35.71 4.28
C LEU A 636 17.63 -34.93 5.14
N ASP A 637 18.87 -34.74 4.68
CA ASP A 637 19.89 -33.96 5.40
C ASP A 637 19.65 -32.44 5.22
N SER A 638 18.84 -32.05 4.23
CA SER A 638 18.45 -30.64 4.00
C SER A 638 17.31 -30.12 4.90
N VAL A 639 16.67 -30.99 5.68
CA VAL A 639 15.44 -30.68 6.44
C VAL A 639 15.68 -29.58 7.48
N LYS A 640 14.87 -28.52 7.42
CA LYS A 640 14.91 -27.39 8.37
C LYS A 640 13.50 -27.04 8.86
N ILE A 641 13.37 -26.68 10.13
CA ILE A 641 12.10 -26.19 10.68
C ILE A 641 11.94 -24.70 10.34
N GLY A 642 10.78 -24.34 9.82
CA GLY A 642 10.35 -22.99 9.50
C GLY A 642 9.08 -22.60 10.25
N CYS A 643 8.91 -21.31 10.51
CA CYS A 643 7.72 -20.72 11.11
C CYS A 643 7.34 -19.46 10.35
N VAL A 644 6.09 -19.38 9.93
CA VAL A 644 5.54 -18.24 9.18
C VAL A 644 4.17 -17.91 9.74
N LEU A 645 3.92 -16.64 10.00
CA LEU A 645 2.56 -16.14 10.15
C LEU A 645 2.11 -15.80 8.73
N PRO A 646 1.29 -16.63 8.06
CA PRO A 646 0.90 -16.34 6.69
C PRO A 646 0.09 -15.05 6.68
N GLN A 647 0.20 -14.24 5.63
CA GLN A 647 -0.73 -13.12 5.44
C GLN A 647 -2.15 -13.62 5.15
N ALA A 648 -2.31 -14.85 4.64
CA ALA A 648 -3.58 -15.44 4.19
C ALA A 648 -4.80 -15.33 5.14
N PRO A 649 -4.69 -15.43 6.48
CA PRO A 649 -5.80 -15.18 7.41
C PRO A 649 -6.27 -13.72 7.40
N PHE A 650 -5.39 -12.81 7.02
CA PHE A 650 -5.64 -11.39 6.74
C PHE A 650 -5.62 -11.10 5.23
N LEU A 651 -5.81 -12.12 4.39
CA LEU A 651 -6.19 -11.96 2.99
C LEU A 651 -7.70 -12.22 2.82
N VAL A 652 -8.48 -12.02 3.89
CA VAL A 652 -9.91 -11.72 3.81
C VAL A 652 -10.08 -10.30 3.29
N SER A 653 -9.61 -10.09 2.07
CA SER A 653 -10.26 -9.17 1.17
C SER A 653 -11.48 -9.90 0.59
N GLY A 654 -12.49 -9.14 0.14
CA GLY A 654 -13.45 -9.67 -0.83
C GLY A 654 -12.75 -10.23 -2.09
N PRO A 655 -13.49 -10.87 -3.00
CA PRO A 655 -12.94 -11.54 -4.18
C PRO A 655 -11.87 -10.70 -4.89
N GLY A 656 -10.71 -11.30 -5.18
CA GLY A 656 -9.68 -10.68 -6.05
C GLY A 656 -8.19 -10.90 -5.74
N THR A 657 -7.80 -11.39 -4.56
CA THR A 657 -6.39 -11.28 -4.09
C THR A 657 -5.61 -12.61 -3.93
N GLY A 658 -5.15 -13.19 -5.05
CA GLY A 658 -4.17 -14.30 -5.03
C GLY A 658 -2.80 -13.88 -4.43
N PHE A 659 -1.85 -14.77 -4.09
CA PHE A 659 -1.70 -16.21 -4.35
C PHE A 659 -1.00 -16.93 -3.18
N GLY A 660 -1.28 -18.22 -3.03
CA GLY A 660 -0.39 -19.20 -2.37
C GLY A 660 -0.33 -20.49 -3.20
N PRO A 661 0.56 -21.45 -2.88
CA PRO A 661 0.62 -22.73 -3.61
C PRO A 661 -0.73 -23.44 -3.62
N LEU A 662 -1.22 -23.80 -4.81
CA LEU A 662 -2.59 -24.26 -5.04
C LEU A 662 -2.98 -25.47 -4.17
N SER A 663 -2.01 -26.35 -3.88
CA SER A 663 -2.18 -27.53 -3.01
C SER A 663 -2.48 -27.17 -1.55
N THR A 664 -1.92 -26.07 -1.02
CA THR A 664 -2.20 -25.61 0.35
C THR A 664 -3.60 -25.02 0.47
N VAL A 665 -4.06 -24.32 -0.57
CA VAL A 665 -5.45 -23.81 -0.65
C VAL A 665 -6.42 -24.99 -0.79
N ALA A 666 -6.18 -25.91 -1.74
CA ALA A 666 -7.00 -27.09 -1.96
C ALA A 666 -7.15 -27.95 -0.70
N ARG A 667 -6.06 -28.22 0.03
CA ARG A 667 -6.07 -29.01 1.26
C ARG A 667 -6.89 -28.38 2.40
N ARG A 668 -6.94 -27.04 2.49
CA ARG A 668 -7.79 -26.33 3.46
C ARG A 668 -9.26 -26.34 3.03
N VAL A 669 -9.54 -26.10 1.74
CA VAL A 669 -10.89 -26.18 1.17
C VAL A 669 -11.50 -27.58 1.30
N SER A 670 -10.72 -28.66 1.07
CA SER A 670 -11.19 -30.04 1.24
C SER A 670 -11.51 -30.42 2.69
N ARG A 671 -10.90 -29.78 3.69
CA ARG A 671 -11.28 -29.96 5.11
C ARG A 671 -12.57 -29.21 5.45
N TRP A 672 -12.76 -28.02 4.89
CA TRP A 672 -13.93 -27.16 5.16
C TRP A 672 -15.22 -27.69 4.52
N LEU A 673 -15.15 -28.24 3.30
CA LEU A 673 -16.31 -28.78 2.58
C LEU A 673 -16.87 -30.11 3.14
N GLY A 674 -16.22 -30.70 4.16
CA GLY A 674 -16.61 -31.99 4.72
C GLY A 674 -17.88 -32.00 5.60
N GLN A 675 -18.47 -30.84 5.92
CA GLN A 675 -19.51 -30.72 6.96
C GLN A 675 -20.87 -30.13 6.55
N ARG A 676 -21.07 -29.57 5.34
CA ARG A 676 -22.39 -29.08 4.89
C ARG A 676 -22.83 -29.71 3.57
N ALA A 677 -23.56 -30.83 3.66
CA ALA A 677 -24.29 -31.39 2.54
C ALA A 677 -25.64 -30.64 2.35
N THR A 678 -25.66 -29.77 1.34
CA THR A 678 -26.80 -29.45 0.45
C THR A 678 -28.24 -29.47 0.99
N GLU A 679 -28.87 -28.30 1.01
CA GLU A 679 -30.30 -28.14 0.66
C GLU A 679 -30.49 -26.83 -0.13
N GLY A 680 -31.35 -26.82 -1.17
CA GLY A 680 -31.91 -25.59 -1.75
C GLY A 680 -31.66 -25.31 -3.24
N LEU A 681 -30.44 -25.51 -3.77
CA LEU A 681 -30.05 -25.01 -5.10
C LEU A 681 -29.44 -26.10 -6.02
N PRO A 682 -29.77 -26.12 -7.33
CA PRO A 682 -29.23 -27.10 -8.27
C PRO A 682 -27.79 -26.72 -8.68
N LEU A 683 -26.83 -27.57 -8.29
CA LEU A 683 -25.42 -27.44 -8.64
C LEU A 683 -25.11 -28.22 -9.93
N LEU A 684 -24.40 -27.59 -10.88
CA LEU A 684 -23.73 -28.30 -11.96
C LEU A 684 -22.67 -29.23 -11.37
N ARG A 685 -22.77 -30.52 -11.67
CA ARG A 685 -21.87 -31.57 -11.19
C ARG A 685 -20.72 -31.74 -12.17
N GLY A 686 -19.59 -32.26 -11.68
CA GLY A 686 -18.45 -32.61 -12.56
C GLY A 686 -18.82 -33.58 -13.69
N THR A 687 -19.87 -34.39 -13.51
CA THR A 687 -20.43 -35.25 -14.55
C THR A 687 -21.06 -34.48 -15.71
N ASP A 688 -21.66 -33.32 -15.45
CA ASP A 688 -22.41 -32.56 -16.45
C ASP A 688 -21.45 -31.89 -17.44
N LEU A 689 -20.28 -31.48 -16.94
CA LEU A 689 -19.11 -31.05 -17.73
C LEU A 689 -18.38 -32.20 -18.44
N GLN A 690 -18.52 -33.44 -17.97
CA GLN A 690 -17.93 -34.64 -18.59
C GLN A 690 -18.78 -35.21 -19.74
N THR A 691 -20.10 -34.95 -19.74
CA THR A 691 -21.02 -35.45 -20.76
C THR A 691 -21.41 -34.42 -21.82
N ALA A 692 -21.29 -33.12 -21.52
CA ALA A 692 -21.54 -32.05 -22.49
C ALA A 692 -20.42 -31.98 -23.54
N VAL A 693 -20.78 -32.16 -24.82
CA VAL A 693 -19.83 -32.09 -25.95
C VAL A 693 -19.40 -30.63 -26.19
N THR A 694 -20.30 -29.68 -25.92
CA THR A 694 -20.11 -28.25 -26.04
C THR A 694 -20.76 -27.52 -24.86
N ALA A 695 -20.45 -26.24 -24.68
CA ALA A 695 -21.12 -25.37 -23.70
C ALA A 695 -22.64 -25.22 -23.93
N ALA A 696 -23.17 -25.61 -25.10
CA ALA A 696 -24.60 -25.60 -25.41
C ALA A 696 -25.33 -26.89 -24.99
N ASP A 697 -24.59 -27.95 -24.62
CA ASP A 697 -25.14 -29.24 -24.18
C ASP A 697 -25.26 -29.34 -22.64
N LEU A 698 -25.00 -28.24 -21.92
CA LEU A 698 -25.21 -28.16 -20.48
C LEU A 698 -26.72 -28.11 -20.16
N PRO A 699 -27.19 -28.79 -19.10
CA PRO A 699 -28.62 -28.87 -18.79
C PRO A 699 -29.21 -27.50 -18.44
N GLU A 700 -30.38 -27.17 -19.01
CA GLU A 700 -31.13 -25.96 -18.66
C GLU A 700 -31.61 -26.02 -17.20
N ALA A 701 -31.45 -24.90 -16.47
CA ALA A 701 -31.96 -24.78 -15.12
C ALA A 701 -33.50 -24.76 -15.12
N SER A 702 -34.12 -25.68 -14.40
CA SER A 702 -35.57 -25.76 -14.24
C SER A 702 -36.11 -24.66 -13.32
N GLY A 703 -36.14 -23.42 -13.80
CA GLY A 703 -36.57 -22.25 -13.04
C GLY A 703 -36.45 -20.91 -13.78
N THR A 704 -37.34 -20.65 -14.74
CA THR A 704 -37.50 -19.30 -15.33
C THR A 704 -38.14 -18.36 -14.30
N GLY A 705 -37.35 -17.74 -13.41
CA GLY A 705 -37.91 -17.00 -12.27
C GLY A 705 -37.02 -15.94 -11.61
N GLN A 706 -35.93 -15.52 -12.24
CA GLN A 706 -34.96 -14.57 -11.70
C GLN A 706 -34.42 -13.68 -12.86
N ALA A 707 -34.42 -12.31 -12.80
CA ALA A 707 -34.14 -11.38 -13.97
C ALA A 707 -32.85 -10.44 -14.12
N LEU A 708 -31.98 -10.14 -13.12
CA LEU A 708 -30.64 -9.45 -13.15
C LEU A 708 -29.59 -9.94 -12.10
N ALA A 709 -28.36 -10.38 -12.48
CA ALA A 709 -27.33 -11.11 -11.67
C ALA A 709 -26.19 -10.24 -11.07
N VAL A 710 -25.78 -10.43 -9.80
CA VAL A 710 -24.55 -9.79 -9.26
C VAL A 710 -23.31 -10.58 -9.68
N CYS A 711 -22.41 -9.96 -10.44
CA CYS A 711 -21.13 -10.52 -10.84
C CYS A 711 -19.96 -9.71 -10.26
N THR A 712 -18.90 -10.43 -9.90
CA THR A 712 -17.72 -9.93 -9.17
C THR A 712 -16.43 -10.43 -9.80
N GLY A 713 -15.29 -9.90 -9.38
CA GLY A 713 -13.99 -10.30 -9.91
C GLY A 713 -13.69 -11.79 -9.72
N GLY A 714 -13.47 -12.50 -10.83
CA GLY A 714 -13.33 -13.97 -10.86
C GLY A 714 -14.55 -14.73 -11.42
N ASP A 715 -15.71 -14.09 -11.57
CA ASP A 715 -16.88 -14.72 -12.20
C ASP A 715 -16.71 -14.85 -13.72
N VAL A 716 -17.19 -15.96 -14.31
CA VAL A 716 -17.23 -16.18 -15.76
C VAL A 716 -18.61 -15.83 -16.29
N VAL A 717 -18.76 -14.63 -16.83
CA VAL A 717 -20.03 -14.10 -17.32
C VAL A 717 -20.12 -14.20 -18.84
N GLY A 718 -21.29 -14.56 -19.38
CA GLY A 718 -21.44 -14.63 -20.83
C GLY A 718 -22.74 -15.26 -21.32
N GLN A 719 -22.68 -15.73 -22.56
CA GLN A 719 -23.66 -16.60 -23.19
C GLN A 719 -22.90 -17.64 -24.04
N ALA A 720 -23.57 -18.67 -24.55
CA ALA A 720 -22.94 -19.74 -25.33
C ALA A 720 -22.03 -19.19 -26.46
N GLY A 721 -20.73 -19.53 -26.42
CA GLY A 721 -19.73 -19.06 -27.38
C GLY A 721 -19.15 -17.66 -27.14
N ASN A 722 -19.58 -16.94 -26.09
CA ASN A 722 -19.04 -15.64 -25.68
C ASN A 722 -19.02 -15.52 -24.14
N TRP A 723 -18.14 -16.30 -23.52
CA TRP A 723 -17.89 -16.30 -22.08
C TRP A 723 -16.70 -15.42 -21.72
N ARG A 724 -16.70 -14.79 -20.54
CA ARG A 724 -15.67 -13.84 -20.10
C ARG A 724 -15.43 -13.98 -18.61
N LEU A 725 -14.23 -14.41 -18.24
CA LEU A 725 -13.72 -14.24 -16.88
C LEU A 725 -13.60 -12.74 -16.58
N LEU A 726 -14.29 -12.28 -15.55
CA LEU A 726 -14.13 -10.94 -15.01
C LEU A 726 -12.78 -10.83 -14.28
N PRO A 727 -12.01 -9.75 -14.50
CA PRO A 727 -10.73 -9.53 -13.81
C PRO A 727 -10.87 -9.66 -12.28
N PRO A 728 -9.86 -10.15 -11.54
CA PRO A 728 -9.96 -10.31 -10.08
C PRO A 728 -10.24 -8.98 -9.35
N ASP A 729 -9.81 -7.87 -9.94
CA ASP A 729 -10.01 -6.48 -9.50
C ASP A 729 -11.26 -5.81 -10.10
N PHE A 730 -12.12 -6.56 -10.79
CA PHE A 730 -13.42 -6.10 -11.26
C PHE A 730 -14.38 -5.97 -10.07
N GLY A 731 -14.75 -4.73 -9.74
CA GLY A 731 -15.74 -4.44 -8.71
C GLY A 731 -17.14 -4.93 -9.07
N ASP A 732 -18.04 -4.89 -8.10
CA ASP A 732 -19.38 -5.46 -8.23
C ASP A 732 -20.20 -4.78 -9.33
N ALA A 733 -20.72 -5.57 -10.26
CA ALA A 733 -21.65 -5.11 -11.29
C ALA A 733 -22.87 -6.02 -11.35
N VAL A 734 -24.00 -5.47 -11.80
CA VAL A 734 -25.23 -6.25 -12.03
C VAL A 734 -25.39 -6.48 -13.53
N THR A 735 -25.51 -7.75 -13.95
CA THR A 735 -25.51 -8.15 -15.36
C THR A 735 -26.73 -8.99 -15.75
N GLN A 736 -27.13 -8.85 -17.01
CA GLN A 736 -28.09 -9.76 -17.67
C GLN A 736 -27.41 -11.06 -18.14
N LEU A 737 -26.08 -11.15 -18.17
CA LEU A 737 -25.40 -12.32 -18.74
C LEU A 737 -25.50 -13.55 -17.80
N THR A 738 -25.34 -14.75 -18.39
CA THR A 738 -25.27 -16.00 -17.64
C THR A 738 -23.98 -15.98 -16.83
N VAL A 739 -24.09 -15.97 -15.49
CA VAL A 739 -22.94 -15.87 -14.57
C VAL A 739 -22.55 -17.25 -14.07
N LEU A 740 -21.32 -17.66 -14.28
CA LEU A 740 -20.78 -18.88 -13.68
C LEU A 740 -19.75 -18.45 -12.63
N ARG A 741 -19.90 -18.87 -11.36
CA ARG A 741 -18.97 -18.53 -10.24
C ARG A 741 -17.92 -19.62 -9.96
N PRO A 742 -16.85 -19.77 -10.75
CA PRO A 742 -15.86 -20.82 -10.59
C PRO A 742 -15.14 -20.73 -9.24
N LEU A 743 -15.17 -21.80 -8.43
CA LEU A 743 -14.40 -21.78 -7.19
C LEU A 743 -12.88 -21.80 -7.46
N GLY A 744 -12.19 -20.82 -6.88
CA GLY A 744 -10.75 -20.61 -7.02
C GLY A 744 -10.32 -20.12 -8.41
N ASN A 745 -9.02 -20.20 -8.71
CA ASN A 745 -8.44 -19.67 -9.97
C ASN A 745 -8.78 -20.50 -11.23
N SER A 746 -9.81 -21.35 -11.17
CA SER A 746 -10.26 -22.22 -12.25
C SER A 746 -11.05 -21.49 -13.35
N GLY A 747 -11.53 -20.28 -13.06
CA GLY A 747 -12.35 -19.49 -13.99
C GLY A 747 -11.73 -19.21 -15.34
N ARG A 748 -10.39 -19.11 -15.43
CA ARG A 748 -9.71 -18.94 -16.72
C ARG A 748 -9.81 -20.19 -17.58
N ALA A 749 -9.51 -21.36 -17.01
CA ALA A 749 -9.60 -22.64 -17.69
C ALA A 749 -11.05 -22.98 -18.07
N LEU A 750 -12.01 -22.68 -17.19
CA LEU A 750 -13.44 -22.80 -17.48
C LEU A 750 -13.87 -21.87 -18.62
N CYS A 751 -13.47 -20.59 -18.57
CA CYS A 751 -13.76 -19.62 -19.63
C CYS A 751 -13.10 -19.99 -20.98
N GLU A 752 -11.91 -20.58 -20.97
CA GLU A 752 -11.22 -21.06 -22.19
C GLU A 752 -11.94 -22.30 -22.77
N TRP A 753 -12.34 -23.27 -21.94
CA TRP A 753 -13.15 -24.44 -22.37
C TRP A 753 -14.54 -24.04 -22.90
N LEU A 754 -15.21 -23.09 -22.25
CA LEU A 754 -16.51 -22.58 -22.68
C LEU A 754 -16.44 -21.75 -23.98
N ARG A 755 -15.24 -21.29 -24.39
CA ARG A 755 -14.99 -20.55 -25.64
C ARG A 755 -14.66 -21.45 -26.83
N THR A 756 -14.20 -22.68 -26.61
CA THR A 756 -13.91 -23.62 -27.71
C THR A 756 -15.17 -23.92 -28.52
N ARG A 757 -15.13 -23.64 -29.84
CA ARG A 757 -16.23 -23.92 -30.76
C ARG A 757 -16.20 -25.38 -31.22
N ALA A 758 -17.38 -25.92 -31.54
CA ALA A 758 -17.63 -27.30 -31.98
C ALA A 758 -17.06 -27.67 -33.37
N GLY A 759 -15.96 -27.05 -33.82
CA GLY A 759 -15.46 -27.20 -35.20
C GLY A 759 -13.95 -27.06 -35.39
N GLU A 760 -13.15 -26.88 -34.33
CA GLU A 760 -11.67 -26.83 -34.42
C GLU A 760 -11.01 -28.14 -33.99
N GLU A 761 -11.43 -29.25 -34.60
CA GLU A 761 -10.73 -30.54 -34.52
C GLU A 761 -9.37 -30.47 -35.25
N GLY A 762 -8.35 -29.92 -34.59
CA GLY A 762 -6.98 -29.88 -35.14
C GLY A 762 -5.95 -29.03 -34.41
N GLY A 763 -6.35 -28.19 -33.45
CA GLY A 763 -5.43 -27.33 -32.69
C GLY A 763 -4.59 -28.11 -31.67
N ALA A 764 -3.26 -27.97 -31.73
CA ALA A 764 -2.33 -28.59 -30.78
C ALA A 764 -2.24 -27.78 -29.46
N TYR A 765 -3.29 -27.86 -28.63
CA TYR A 765 -3.28 -27.35 -27.25
C TYR A 765 -3.21 -28.49 -26.23
N PRO A 766 -2.48 -28.33 -25.10
CA PRO A 766 -2.36 -29.37 -24.08
C PRO A 766 -3.71 -29.60 -23.39
N ARG A 767 -4.13 -30.86 -23.28
CA ARG A 767 -5.35 -31.25 -22.57
C ARG A 767 -5.22 -30.94 -21.08
N ILE A 768 -6.24 -30.30 -20.52
CA ILE A 768 -6.40 -30.15 -19.06
C ILE A 768 -6.48 -31.56 -18.43
N SER A 769 -5.73 -31.80 -17.35
CA SER A 769 -5.78 -33.07 -16.63
C SER A 769 -7.13 -33.26 -15.95
N MET A 770 -7.80 -34.39 -16.20
CA MET A 770 -9.24 -34.59 -15.95
C MET A 770 -9.65 -34.81 -14.47
N ASN A 771 -8.83 -34.40 -13.50
CA ASN A 771 -9.02 -34.73 -12.07
C ASN A 771 -9.27 -33.51 -11.14
N SER A 772 -9.57 -32.32 -11.68
CA SER A 772 -9.81 -31.09 -10.89
C SER A 772 -11.30 -30.70 -10.80
N PRO A 773 -11.94 -30.66 -9.61
CA PRO A 773 -13.34 -30.26 -9.43
C PRO A 773 -13.54 -28.74 -9.26
N VAL A 774 -14.65 -28.20 -9.82
CA VAL A 774 -15.00 -26.76 -9.80
C VAL A 774 -16.53 -26.54 -9.72
N PRO A 775 -17.08 -26.01 -8.61
CA PRO A 775 -18.48 -25.54 -8.50
C PRO A 775 -18.73 -24.11 -9.02
N VAL A 776 -20.02 -23.77 -9.24
CA VAL A 776 -20.55 -22.56 -9.94
C VAL A 776 -22.03 -22.26 -9.54
N GLU A 777 -22.46 -20.98 -9.49
CA GLU A 777 -23.87 -20.53 -9.24
C GLU A 777 -24.33 -19.36 -10.16
N LEU A 778 -25.66 -19.19 -10.36
CA LEU A 778 -26.37 -18.21 -11.21
C LEU A 778 -27.60 -17.61 -10.48
N ILE A 779 -27.77 -16.29 -10.44
CA ILE A 779 -28.95 -15.62 -9.82
C ILE A 779 -29.40 -14.44 -10.67
N ARG A 780 -30.65 -13.99 -10.49
CA ARG A 780 -31.15 -12.77 -11.14
C ARG A 780 -32.42 -12.12 -10.41
N ASP A 781 -32.70 -10.80 -10.44
CA ASP A 781 -33.99 -10.13 -9.99
C ASP A 781 -34.72 -9.15 -11.00
N SER A 782 -36.01 -8.77 -10.81
CA SER A 782 -36.83 -7.80 -11.59
C SER A 782 -37.46 -6.58 -10.85
N GLU A 783 -37.47 -6.53 -9.51
CA GLU A 783 -38.23 -5.52 -8.73
C GLU A 783 -37.68 -4.09 -8.92
N PHE A 784 -36.37 -3.99 -9.20
CA PHE A 784 -35.68 -2.73 -9.48
C PHE A 784 -36.24 -1.93 -10.67
N ASN A 785 -36.87 -2.59 -11.66
CA ASN A 785 -37.49 -1.87 -12.77
C ASN A 785 -38.75 -1.11 -12.34
N SER A 786 -39.50 -1.60 -11.35
CA SER A 786 -40.62 -0.83 -10.78
C SER A 786 -40.13 0.44 -10.09
N LEU A 787 -38.97 0.38 -9.41
CA LEU A 787 -38.35 1.53 -8.78
C LEU A 787 -37.79 2.54 -9.80
N LEU A 788 -37.37 2.08 -10.99
CA LEU A 788 -36.99 2.95 -12.11
C LEU A 788 -38.21 3.62 -12.77
N ASP A 789 -39.31 2.88 -12.96
CA ASP A 789 -40.57 3.43 -13.47
C ASP A 789 -41.18 4.45 -12.48
N ASP A 790 -41.11 4.17 -11.16
CA ASP A 790 -41.48 5.13 -10.10
C ASP A 790 -40.55 6.36 -10.10
N LEU A 791 -39.26 6.19 -10.34
CA LEU A 791 -38.28 7.28 -10.44
C LEU A 791 -38.54 8.17 -11.66
N ASP A 792 -38.84 7.59 -12.83
CA ASP A 792 -39.16 8.35 -14.05
C ASP A 792 -40.55 9.00 -13.97
N GLY A 793 -41.54 8.32 -13.37
CA GLY A 793 -42.81 8.91 -12.98
C GLY A 793 -42.64 10.08 -12.00
N GLY A 794 -41.68 9.98 -11.07
CA GLY A 794 -41.24 11.03 -10.17
C GLY A 794 -40.61 12.23 -10.91
N LYS A 795 -39.71 11.98 -11.88
CA LYS A 795 -39.13 13.03 -12.74
C LYS A 795 -40.20 13.75 -13.56
N GLU A 796 -41.16 13.04 -14.14
CA GLU A 796 -42.29 13.66 -14.83
C GLU A 796 -43.20 14.45 -13.89
N ALA A 797 -43.48 13.94 -12.69
CA ALA A 797 -44.25 14.67 -11.67
C ALA A 797 -43.53 15.95 -11.25
N LEU A 798 -42.21 15.89 -11.06
CA LEU A 798 -41.37 17.05 -10.75
C LEU A 798 -41.35 18.06 -11.90
N ALA A 799 -41.23 17.62 -13.15
CA ALA A 799 -41.32 18.51 -14.33
C ALA A 799 -42.70 19.18 -14.47
N ARG A 800 -43.80 18.42 -14.25
CA ARG A 800 -45.19 18.93 -14.24
C ARG A 800 -45.49 19.87 -13.07
N THR A 801 -44.77 19.72 -11.95
CA THR A 801 -44.94 20.55 -10.75
C THR A 801 -44.10 21.82 -10.84
N THR A 802 -42.85 21.71 -11.28
CA THR A 802 -41.93 22.85 -11.49
C THR A 802 -42.47 23.81 -12.55
N SER A 803 -43.08 23.30 -13.62
CA SER A 803 -43.78 24.10 -14.64
C SER A 803 -45.08 24.80 -14.15
N ARG A 804 -45.52 24.55 -12.91
CA ARG A 804 -46.70 25.18 -12.28
C ARG A 804 -46.38 26.06 -11.07
N ILE A 805 -45.13 26.13 -10.63
CA ILE A 805 -44.75 26.76 -9.34
C ILE A 805 -44.44 28.28 -9.42
N LEU A 806 -44.51 28.89 -10.60
CA LEU A 806 -44.58 30.35 -10.75
C LEU A 806 -45.67 30.73 -11.76
N PRO A 807 -46.71 31.54 -11.43
CA PRO A 807 -46.89 32.35 -10.22
C PRO A 807 -48.04 31.90 -9.28
N ASN A 808 -48.12 32.53 -8.10
CA ASN A 808 -49.22 32.52 -7.09
C ASN A 808 -49.16 31.53 -5.91
N VAL A 809 -48.25 31.72 -4.94
CA VAL A 809 -48.50 31.33 -3.52
C VAL A 809 -47.95 32.37 -2.53
N PHE A 810 -48.56 33.56 -2.47
CA PHE A 810 -48.61 34.34 -1.24
C PHE A 810 -49.95 34.07 -0.55
N ARG A 811 -50.04 32.97 0.23
CA ARG A 811 -51.09 32.67 1.24
C ARG A 811 -50.90 31.27 1.85
N ASP A 812 -50.04 31.14 2.87
CA ASP A 812 -50.42 30.63 4.21
C ASP A 812 -49.22 30.74 5.18
N PRO A 813 -49.34 31.23 6.43
CA PRO A 813 -48.16 31.52 7.27
C PRO A 813 -47.60 30.37 8.14
N GLN A 814 -48.18 29.16 8.18
CA GLN A 814 -47.85 28.18 9.25
C GLN A 814 -47.62 26.69 8.87
N ALA A 815 -47.37 26.36 7.60
CA ALA A 815 -47.01 24.98 7.22
C ALA A 815 -45.58 24.85 6.67
N GLY A 816 -44.78 23.94 7.24
CA GLY A 816 -43.74 23.23 6.48
C GLY A 816 -42.27 23.65 6.59
N LEU A 817 -41.82 24.43 7.60
CA LEU A 817 -40.39 24.81 7.69
C LEU A 817 -39.43 23.60 7.77
N ASP A 818 -39.73 22.58 8.58
CA ASP A 818 -38.91 21.35 8.68
C ASP A 818 -39.12 20.37 7.51
N GLU A 819 -40.16 20.58 6.70
CA GLU A 819 -40.41 19.83 5.48
C GLU A 819 -39.59 20.44 4.33
N MET A 820 -39.66 21.77 4.15
CA MET A 820 -38.75 22.54 3.31
C MET A 820 -37.27 22.24 3.63
N ARG A 821 -36.92 22.11 4.92
CA ARG A 821 -35.53 21.81 5.34
C ARG A 821 -35.10 20.38 5.02
N ARG A 822 -36.02 19.41 5.00
CA ARG A 822 -35.76 18.03 4.56
C ARG A 822 -35.65 17.96 3.03
N THR A 823 -36.56 18.59 2.31
CA THR A 823 -36.51 18.70 0.83
C THR A 823 -35.22 19.40 0.38
N ALA A 824 -34.84 20.50 1.02
CA ALA A 824 -33.58 21.19 0.70
C ALA A 824 -32.33 20.33 0.97
N LYS A 825 -32.33 19.49 2.01
CA LYS A 825 -31.24 18.53 2.28
C LYS A 825 -31.21 17.39 1.27
N ALA A 826 -32.37 16.86 0.88
CA ALA A 826 -32.47 15.82 -0.14
C ALA A 826 -31.97 16.35 -1.50
N SER A 827 -32.47 17.50 -1.95
CA SER A 827 -32.02 18.13 -3.20
C SER A 827 -30.54 18.53 -3.17
N ALA A 828 -29.97 18.90 -2.01
CA ALA A 828 -28.54 19.16 -1.88
C ALA A 828 -27.68 17.89 -1.94
N TYR A 829 -28.20 16.76 -1.45
CA TYR A 829 -27.54 15.45 -1.54
C TYR A 829 -27.61 14.90 -2.97
N GLU A 830 -28.77 14.99 -3.63
CA GLU A 830 -28.95 14.67 -5.05
C GLU A 830 -28.07 15.55 -5.94
N ALA A 831 -28.07 16.87 -5.74
CA ALA A 831 -27.20 17.79 -6.48
C ALA A 831 -25.71 17.51 -6.25
N ARG A 832 -25.33 16.99 -5.08
CA ARG A 832 -23.96 16.54 -4.79
C ARG A 832 -23.62 15.25 -5.52
N ILE A 833 -24.49 14.24 -5.53
CA ILE A 833 -24.28 12.99 -6.28
C ILE A 833 -24.23 13.28 -7.79
N ILE A 834 -25.12 14.14 -8.30
CA ILE A 834 -25.05 14.65 -9.68
C ILE A 834 -23.73 15.39 -9.90
N GLY A 835 -23.29 16.22 -8.95
CA GLY A 835 -21.98 16.89 -9.01
C GLY A 835 -20.80 15.92 -9.09
N GLU A 836 -20.79 14.86 -8.28
CA GLU A 836 -19.74 13.82 -8.26
C GLU A 836 -19.78 12.94 -9.53
N LEU A 837 -20.97 12.66 -10.09
CA LEU A 837 -21.14 11.95 -11.37
C LEU A 837 -20.84 12.81 -12.61
N VAL A 838 -20.98 14.14 -12.52
CA VAL A 838 -20.73 15.10 -13.61
C VAL A 838 -19.33 15.73 -13.52
N GLN A 839 -18.62 15.60 -12.40
CA GLN A 839 -17.22 16.00 -12.25
C GLN A 839 -16.31 15.40 -13.36
N PRO A 840 -16.45 14.12 -13.77
CA PRO A 840 -15.85 13.54 -14.99
C PRO A 840 -16.05 14.32 -16.30
N LEU A 841 -17.08 15.14 -16.40
CA LEU A 841 -17.43 15.93 -17.59
C LEU A 841 -16.91 17.37 -17.51
N GLY A 842 -16.47 17.82 -16.33
CA GLY A 842 -15.89 19.16 -16.12
C GLY A 842 -14.44 19.26 -16.59
N ASP A 843 -13.61 18.28 -16.24
CA ASP A 843 -12.20 18.19 -16.65
C ASP A 843 -12.09 17.74 -18.14
N PRO A 844 -11.43 18.50 -19.03
CA PRO A 844 -11.29 18.15 -20.44
C PRO A 844 -10.49 16.85 -20.71
N VAL A 845 -9.49 16.54 -19.87
CA VAL A 845 -8.69 15.31 -19.96
C VAL A 845 -9.54 14.11 -19.56
N TRP A 846 -10.30 14.23 -18.46
CA TRP A 846 -11.18 13.16 -18.01
C TRP A 846 -12.34 12.96 -18.99
N ARG A 847 -12.93 14.04 -19.52
CA ARG A 847 -13.92 14.01 -20.59
C ARG A 847 -13.36 13.29 -21.82
N ALA A 848 -12.11 13.54 -22.20
CA ALA A 848 -11.46 12.85 -23.32
C ALA A 848 -11.26 11.34 -23.05
N GLU A 849 -10.77 10.96 -21.85
CA GLU A 849 -10.59 9.55 -21.45
C GLU A 849 -11.88 8.72 -21.52
N TRP A 850 -13.02 9.33 -21.24
CA TRP A 850 -14.32 8.64 -21.20
C TRP A 850 -15.14 8.76 -22.49
N SER A 851 -15.00 9.85 -23.22
CA SER A 851 -15.95 10.18 -24.30
C SER A 851 -15.36 10.31 -25.70
N TYR A 852 -14.05 10.50 -25.86
CA TYR A 852 -13.46 10.69 -27.19
C TYR A 852 -13.14 9.34 -27.85
N PRO A 853 -12.87 9.32 -29.18
CA PRO A 853 -12.40 8.12 -29.86
C PRO A 853 -11.20 7.49 -29.16
N TYR A 854 -11.17 6.15 -29.11
CA TYR A 854 -10.25 5.33 -28.31
C TYR A 854 -8.77 5.76 -28.44
N HIS A 855 -8.35 6.18 -29.64
CA HIS A 855 -6.97 6.62 -29.89
C HIS A 855 -6.56 7.88 -29.10
N VAL A 856 -7.49 8.81 -28.84
CA VAL A 856 -7.26 10.00 -27.99
C VAL A 856 -7.49 9.63 -26.52
N ALA A 857 -8.56 8.87 -26.24
CA ALA A 857 -8.95 8.49 -24.89
C ALA A 857 -7.88 7.65 -24.16
N ALA A 858 -7.23 6.71 -24.85
CA ALA A 858 -6.13 5.92 -24.31
C ALA A 858 -4.91 6.77 -23.93
N LEU A 859 -4.62 7.82 -24.71
CA LEU A 859 -3.51 8.74 -24.44
C LEU A 859 -3.85 9.80 -23.38
N ALA A 860 -5.13 10.19 -23.24
CA ALA A 860 -5.60 10.99 -22.11
C ALA A 860 -5.43 10.23 -20.78
N ARG A 861 -5.78 8.93 -20.75
CA ARG A 861 -5.48 8.04 -19.62
C ARG A 861 -3.98 7.94 -19.34
N GLN A 862 -3.15 7.79 -20.38
CA GLN A 862 -1.70 7.73 -20.22
C GLN A 862 -1.12 9.02 -19.62
N TYR A 863 -1.64 10.19 -19.99
CA TYR A 863 -1.29 11.46 -19.35
C TYR A 863 -1.67 11.48 -17.87
N ARG A 864 -2.92 11.10 -17.54
CA ARG A 864 -3.43 11.11 -16.17
C ARG A 864 -2.63 10.21 -15.21
N ILE A 865 -2.14 9.06 -15.68
CA ILE A 865 -1.35 8.13 -14.86
C ILE A 865 0.17 8.41 -14.88
N ALA A 866 0.63 9.46 -15.56
CA ALA A 866 2.05 9.78 -15.66
C ALA A 866 2.60 10.35 -14.32
N THR A 867 3.55 9.62 -13.72
CA THR A 867 4.07 9.90 -12.38
C THR A 867 5.30 10.82 -12.37
N THR A 868 6.04 10.93 -13.48
CA THR A 868 7.23 11.79 -13.58
C THR A 868 7.06 12.92 -14.59
N LEU A 869 7.79 14.04 -14.42
CA LEU A 869 7.74 15.18 -15.36
C LEU A 869 8.12 14.78 -16.79
N ALA A 870 9.08 13.87 -16.96
CA ALA A 870 9.46 13.34 -18.27
C ALA A 870 8.33 12.51 -18.92
N GLN A 871 7.64 11.66 -18.14
CA GLN A 871 6.48 10.90 -18.62
C GLN A 871 5.31 11.83 -18.97
N ARG A 872 5.08 12.88 -18.17
CA ARG A 872 4.03 13.89 -18.43
C ARG A 872 4.29 14.65 -19.73
N LYS A 873 5.52 15.13 -19.95
CA LYS A 873 5.93 15.80 -21.21
C LYS A 873 5.72 14.89 -22.44
N ASP A 874 6.16 13.64 -22.38
CA ASP A 874 5.96 12.67 -23.47
C ASP A 874 4.47 12.38 -23.72
N ALA A 875 3.70 12.16 -22.65
CA ALA A 875 2.27 11.90 -22.76
C ALA A 875 1.48 13.10 -23.32
N LEU A 876 1.80 14.34 -22.93
CA LEU A 876 1.21 15.56 -23.49
C LEU A 876 1.49 15.70 -24.99
N LEU A 877 2.74 15.47 -25.42
CA LEU A 877 3.12 15.53 -26.84
C LEU A 877 2.41 14.43 -27.66
N LYS A 878 2.31 13.21 -27.12
CA LYS A 878 1.58 12.10 -27.76
C LYS A 878 0.07 12.36 -27.82
N LEU A 879 -0.51 12.90 -26.75
CA LEU A 879 -1.93 13.28 -26.70
C LEU A 879 -2.25 14.36 -27.74
N ALA A 880 -1.43 15.40 -27.88
CA ALA A 880 -1.58 16.38 -28.94
C ALA A 880 -1.44 15.80 -30.35
N GLU A 881 -0.45 14.91 -30.58
CA GLU A 881 -0.32 14.21 -31.86
C GLU A 881 -1.53 13.31 -32.15
N SER A 882 -2.15 12.71 -31.14
CA SER A 882 -3.36 11.89 -31.28
C SER A 882 -4.57 12.69 -31.73
N VAL A 883 -4.75 13.92 -31.20
CA VAL A 883 -5.82 14.83 -31.63
C VAL A 883 -5.59 15.25 -33.08
N ALA A 884 -4.38 15.70 -33.42
CA ALA A 884 -4.02 16.04 -34.80
C ALA A 884 -4.27 14.86 -35.77
N ARG A 885 -3.91 13.64 -35.36
CA ARG A 885 -4.09 12.41 -36.14
C ARG A 885 -5.58 12.06 -36.32
N CYS A 886 -6.39 12.10 -35.28
CA CYS A 886 -7.84 11.83 -35.38
C CYS A 886 -8.58 12.86 -36.25
N VAL A 887 -8.34 14.16 -36.04
CA VAL A 887 -8.96 15.22 -36.84
C VAL A 887 -8.47 15.15 -38.30
N GLY A 888 -7.18 14.88 -38.53
CA GLY A 888 -6.61 14.70 -39.86
C GLY A 888 -7.11 13.45 -40.60
N VAL A 889 -7.40 12.36 -39.89
CA VAL A 889 -8.04 11.16 -40.46
C VAL A 889 -9.47 11.45 -40.89
N LEU A 890 -10.25 12.19 -40.09
CA LEU A 890 -11.60 12.62 -40.47
C LEU A 890 -11.56 13.52 -41.72
N ALA A 891 -10.64 14.49 -41.76
CA ALA A 891 -10.46 15.35 -42.93
C ALA A 891 -10.10 14.54 -44.19
N LEU A 892 -9.18 13.57 -44.07
CA LEU A 892 -8.83 12.69 -45.19
C LEU A 892 -10.00 11.79 -45.62
N ALA A 893 -10.80 11.28 -44.69
CA ALA A 893 -11.97 10.45 -44.99
C ALA A 893 -13.02 11.22 -45.82
N VAL A 894 -13.31 12.48 -45.48
CA VAL A 894 -14.18 13.36 -46.28
C VAL A 894 -13.62 13.54 -47.70
N ARG A 895 -12.31 13.80 -47.85
CA ARG A 895 -11.68 13.98 -49.17
C ARG A 895 -11.72 12.71 -50.02
N ILE A 896 -11.53 11.53 -49.41
CA ILE A 896 -11.70 10.22 -50.06
C ILE A 896 -13.16 10.02 -50.50
N HIS A 897 -14.12 10.35 -49.62
CA HIS A 897 -15.56 10.23 -49.91
C HIS A 897 -15.96 11.09 -51.11
N ARG A 898 -15.59 12.37 -51.14
CA ARG A 898 -15.84 13.30 -52.27
C ARG A 898 -15.27 12.81 -53.60
N ARG A 899 -14.09 12.20 -53.58
CA ARG A 899 -13.42 11.67 -54.79
C ARG A 899 -13.82 10.25 -55.14
N GLN A 900 -14.63 9.59 -54.31
CA GLN A 900 -14.95 8.15 -54.37
C GLN A 900 -13.72 7.24 -54.53
N SER A 901 -12.53 7.72 -54.17
CA SER A 901 -11.27 7.05 -54.44
C SER A 901 -10.15 7.62 -53.57
N PHE A 902 -9.28 6.73 -53.08
CA PHE A 902 -8.02 7.11 -52.45
C PHE A 902 -6.94 7.14 -53.54
N ASP A 903 -6.88 8.24 -54.30
CA ASP A 903 -6.03 8.42 -55.47
C ASP A 903 -4.55 8.75 -55.13
N ASP A 904 -3.68 8.86 -56.13
CA ASP A 904 -2.26 9.20 -55.93
C ASP A 904 -2.02 10.62 -55.39
N THR A 905 -2.98 11.55 -55.56
CA THR A 905 -2.92 12.89 -54.95
C THR A 905 -3.07 12.79 -53.44
N LEU A 906 -4.06 12.03 -52.97
CA LEU A 906 -4.32 11.79 -51.55
C LEU A 906 -3.26 10.86 -50.91
N ARG A 907 -2.68 9.91 -51.66
CA ARG A 907 -1.58 9.05 -51.18
C ARG A 907 -0.24 9.78 -51.09
N GLY A 908 0.00 10.79 -51.93
CA GLY A 908 1.28 11.48 -52.08
C GLY A 908 1.97 11.92 -50.78
N PRO A 909 1.27 12.55 -49.81
CA PRO A 909 1.83 12.95 -48.53
C PRO A 909 2.41 11.78 -47.70
N PHE A 910 1.79 10.60 -47.77
CA PHE A 910 2.15 9.40 -47.01
C PHE A 910 3.27 8.58 -47.66
N LYS A 911 3.64 8.89 -48.91
CA LYS A 911 4.77 8.28 -49.64
C LYS A 911 6.13 8.91 -49.29
N LYS A 912 6.24 9.85 -48.34
CA LYS A 912 7.53 10.41 -47.89
C LYS A 912 8.23 9.45 -46.93
N GLY A 913 9.57 9.38 -46.98
CA GLY A 913 10.36 8.27 -46.39
C GLY A 913 10.12 7.99 -44.90
N GLY A 914 9.82 9.02 -44.10
CA GLY A 914 9.54 8.92 -42.66
C GLY A 914 8.07 8.67 -42.27
N GLY A 915 7.16 8.47 -43.24
CA GLY A 915 5.73 8.32 -42.96
C GLY A 915 5.02 9.63 -42.61
N ALA A 916 3.80 9.52 -42.08
CA ALA A 916 2.96 10.62 -41.64
C ALA A 916 3.52 11.24 -40.36
N THR A 917 3.79 12.54 -40.43
CA THR A 917 4.17 13.36 -39.28
C THR A 917 2.98 14.19 -38.81
N PHE A 918 3.14 14.90 -37.70
CA PHE A 918 2.18 15.91 -37.24
C PHE A 918 1.77 16.90 -38.35
N TRP A 919 2.73 17.33 -39.18
CA TRP A 919 2.48 18.21 -40.34
C TRP A 919 1.63 17.55 -41.42
N THR A 920 1.81 16.24 -41.69
CA THR A 920 1.01 15.50 -42.68
C THR A 920 -0.48 15.56 -42.35
N TRP A 921 -0.83 15.49 -41.06
CA TRP A 921 -2.22 15.56 -40.60
C TRP A 921 -2.78 16.98 -40.64
N GLN A 922 -2.01 17.98 -40.18
CA GLN A 922 -2.38 19.38 -40.34
C GLN A 922 -2.60 19.76 -41.82
N SER A 923 -1.81 19.19 -42.75
CA SER A 923 -2.00 19.44 -44.17
C SER A 923 -3.31 18.85 -44.70
N GLN A 924 -3.79 17.70 -44.18
CA GLN A 924 -5.09 17.15 -44.59
C GLN A 924 -6.25 18.03 -44.13
N ILE A 925 -6.15 18.58 -42.92
CA ILE A 925 -7.10 19.57 -42.40
C ILE A 925 -7.09 20.80 -43.30
N SER A 926 -5.91 21.43 -43.50
CA SER A 926 -5.73 22.63 -44.33
C SER A 926 -6.22 22.46 -45.78
N ASP A 927 -6.00 21.30 -46.38
CA ASP A 927 -6.43 21.03 -47.75
C ASP A 927 -7.94 20.80 -47.87
N LEU A 928 -8.59 20.17 -46.88
CA LEU A 928 -10.05 20.05 -46.89
C LEU A 928 -10.73 21.43 -46.83
N VAL A 929 -10.17 22.39 -46.07
CA VAL A 929 -10.70 23.78 -46.05
C VAL A 929 -10.72 24.40 -47.45
N LYS A 930 -9.64 24.19 -48.22
CA LYS A 930 -9.50 24.71 -49.58
C LYS A 930 -10.46 24.01 -50.56
N ASP A 931 -10.80 22.76 -50.28
CA ASP A 931 -11.77 21.96 -51.03
C ASP A 931 -13.24 22.40 -50.76
N GLY A 932 -13.50 23.36 -49.85
CA GLY A 932 -14.80 24.01 -49.62
C GLY A 932 -15.59 23.50 -48.40
N PRO A 933 -16.84 23.98 -48.19
CA PRO A 933 -17.70 23.61 -47.05
C PRO A 933 -17.82 22.11 -46.82
N VAL A 934 -18.05 21.66 -45.58
CA VAL A 934 -18.00 20.27 -45.11
C VAL A 934 -19.36 19.77 -44.59
N PRO A 935 -20.39 19.66 -45.46
CA PRO A 935 -21.71 19.15 -45.06
C PRO A 935 -21.69 17.68 -44.64
N GLU A 936 -20.66 16.91 -44.99
CA GLU A 936 -20.53 15.50 -44.59
C GLU A 936 -20.18 15.35 -43.10
N LEU A 937 -19.54 16.36 -42.51
CA LEU A 937 -19.13 16.42 -41.11
C LEU A 937 -19.09 17.89 -40.63
N PRO A 938 -20.24 18.54 -40.40
CA PRO A 938 -20.32 19.97 -40.07
C PRO A 938 -19.53 20.35 -38.80
N GLU A 939 -19.38 19.41 -37.86
CA GLU A 939 -18.56 19.58 -36.66
C GLU A 939 -17.09 19.91 -36.96
N LEU A 940 -16.60 19.58 -38.16
CA LEU A 940 -15.24 19.85 -38.61
C LEU A 940 -15.07 21.26 -39.20
N GLU A 941 -16.14 22.01 -39.50
CA GLU A 941 -16.02 23.37 -40.03
C GLU A 941 -15.49 24.35 -38.97
N GLY A 942 -16.00 24.27 -37.74
CA GLY A 942 -15.56 25.10 -36.60
C GLY A 942 -14.15 24.78 -36.08
N ALA A 943 -13.50 23.74 -36.61
CA ALA A 943 -12.10 23.40 -36.30
C ALA A 943 -11.07 24.46 -36.80
N LEU A 944 -11.55 25.46 -37.55
CA LEU A 944 -10.78 26.31 -38.45
C LEU A 944 -10.97 27.81 -38.20
N ASP A 945 -11.83 28.18 -37.26
CA ASP A 945 -11.94 29.56 -36.76
C ASP A 945 -10.62 30.02 -36.12
N SER A 946 -10.47 31.32 -35.85
CA SER A 946 -9.26 31.87 -35.20
C SER A 946 -8.92 31.15 -33.89
N ASP A 947 -9.95 30.75 -33.15
CA ASP A 947 -9.88 30.05 -31.86
C ASP A 947 -10.03 28.52 -32.00
N GLY A 948 -10.03 28.00 -33.23
CA GLY A 948 -10.20 26.59 -33.55
C GLY A 948 -8.95 25.73 -33.31
N VAL A 949 -9.15 24.41 -33.31
CA VAL A 949 -8.08 23.42 -33.05
C VAL A 949 -6.86 23.57 -33.96
N PHE A 950 -7.03 24.06 -35.20
CA PHE A 950 -5.91 24.23 -36.13
C PHE A 950 -4.82 25.18 -35.60
N THR A 951 -5.21 26.32 -35.01
CA THR A 951 -4.30 27.32 -34.43
C THR A 951 -3.55 26.73 -33.23
N LEU A 952 -4.26 26.03 -32.34
CA LEU A 952 -3.67 25.40 -31.14
C LEU A 952 -2.67 24.29 -31.52
N LEU A 953 -2.98 23.47 -32.53
CA LEU A 953 -2.04 22.48 -33.05
C LEU A 953 -0.82 23.12 -33.72
N ASP A 954 -0.95 24.28 -34.36
CA ASP A 954 0.19 25.03 -34.93
C ASP A 954 1.12 25.56 -33.82
N GLN A 955 0.54 26.10 -32.74
CA GLN A 955 1.26 26.52 -31.53
C GLN A 955 2.02 25.36 -30.87
N ILE A 956 1.36 24.20 -30.67
CA ILE A 956 2.00 23.00 -30.12
C ILE A 956 3.13 22.51 -31.04
N ARG A 957 2.98 22.60 -32.37
CA ARG A 957 4.04 22.27 -33.32
C ARG A 957 5.25 23.20 -33.16
N GLY A 958 5.03 24.50 -32.94
CA GLY A 958 6.09 25.46 -32.62
C GLY A 958 6.87 25.00 -31.38
N MET A 959 6.18 24.82 -30.26
CA MET A 959 6.76 24.35 -29.00
C MET A 959 7.54 23.03 -29.14
N ARG A 960 7.00 22.06 -29.90
CA ARG A 960 7.68 20.78 -30.18
C ARG A 960 8.96 20.95 -31.01
N ASN A 961 8.97 21.89 -31.95
CA ASN A 961 10.15 22.14 -32.80
C ASN A 961 11.25 22.92 -32.07
N ASP A 962 10.86 23.80 -31.14
CA ASP A 962 11.80 24.55 -30.29
C ASP A 962 12.36 23.68 -29.15
N SER A 963 11.63 22.64 -28.73
CA SER A 963 12.12 21.66 -27.75
C SER A 963 13.32 20.87 -28.31
N SER A 964 14.48 21.02 -27.67
CA SER A 964 15.71 20.35 -28.09
C SER A 964 15.55 18.82 -28.06
N HIS A 965 16.10 18.12 -29.06
CA HIS A 965 15.87 16.69 -29.27
C HIS A 965 16.07 15.85 -28.00
N ALA A 966 15.06 15.01 -27.69
CA ALA A 966 14.87 14.27 -26.44
C ALA A 966 15.90 13.16 -26.11
N SER A 967 17.11 13.23 -26.67
CA SER A 967 18.21 12.28 -26.43
C SER A 967 19.23 12.76 -25.39
N ARG A 968 18.95 13.88 -24.70
CA ARG A 968 19.75 14.37 -23.56
C ARG A 968 18.91 14.40 -22.29
N VAL A 969 19.54 14.07 -21.16
CA VAL A 969 18.95 14.27 -19.83
C VAL A 969 18.80 15.77 -19.59
N GLN A 970 17.56 16.25 -19.54
CA GLN A 970 17.24 17.64 -19.21
C GLN A 970 17.19 17.83 -17.70
N PRO A 971 17.66 18.97 -17.16
CA PRO A 971 17.42 19.36 -15.77
C PRO A 971 15.93 19.42 -15.44
N GLU A 972 15.58 19.06 -14.21
CA GLU A 972 14.18 18.99 -13.74
C GLU A 972 13.42 20.32 -13.90
N HIS A 973 14.09 21.44 -13.62
CA HIS A 973 13.51 22.79 -13.76
C HIS A 973 13.29 23.22 -15.23
N GLU A 974 13.95 22.59 -16.21
CA GLU A 974 13.66 22.80 -17.63
C GLU A 974 12.41 22.00 -18.03
N LEU A 975 12.33 20.74 -17.59
CA LEU A 975 11.15 19.89 -17.80
C LEU A 975 9.89 20.48 -17.16
N GLU A 976 9.98 21.01 -15.94
CA GLU A 976 8.87 21.65 -15.24
C GLU A 976 8.34 22.88 -16.01
N ARG A 977 9.24 23.72 -16.54
CA ARG A 977 8.87 24.87 -17.39
C ARG A 977 8.22 24.42 -18.69
N GLU A 978 8.77 23.42 -19.37
CA GLU A 978 8.20 22.90 -20.62
C GLU A 978 6.81 22.28 -20.41
N VAL A 979 6.61 21.49 -19.34
CA VAL A 979 5.29 20.95 -18.99
C VAL A 979 4.31 22.08 -18.68
N SER A 980 4.70 23.05 -17.85
CA SER A 980 3.85 24.19 -17.46
C SER A 980 3.39 25.06 -18.65
N VAL A 981 4.17 25.10 -19.74
CA VAL A 981 3.84 25.83 -20.98
C VAL A 981 3.01 24.96 -21.93
N LEU A 982 3.30 23.66 -22.02
CA LEU A 982 2.64 22.73 -22.94
C LEU A 982 1.24 22.31 -22.45
N GLU A 983 1.08 22.02 -21.16
CA GLU A 983 -0.16 21.47 -20.58
C GLU A 983 -1.39 22.34 -20.88
N PRO A 984 -1.40 23.68 -20.65
CA PRO A 984 -2.58 24.49 -20.92
C PRO A 984 -3.00 24.45 -22.40
N VAL A 985 -2.05 24.46 -23.34
CA VAL A 985 -2.35 24.44 -24.77
C VAL A 985 -2.90 23.08 -25.21
N VAL A 986 -2.41 21.98 -24.64
CA VAL A 986 -2.96 20.63 -24.89
C VAL A 986 -4.36 20.47 -24.29
N VAL A 987 -4.62 21.01 -23.10
CA VAL A 987 -5.95 21.01 -22.48
C VAL A 987 -6.94 21.83 -23.31
N SER A 988 -6.61 23.06 -23.71
CA SER A 988 -7.46 23.86 -24.62
C SER A 988 -7.64 23.20 -25.99
N THR A 989 -6.64 22.46 -26.48
CA THR A 989 -6.78 21.64 -27.69
C THR A 989 -7.86 20.57 -27.50
N LEU A 990 -7.87 19.85 -26.37
CA LEU A 990 -8.93 18.87 -26.06
C LEU A 990 -10.31 19.52 -25.94
N GLU A 991 -10.41 20.71 -25.36
CA GLU A 991 -11.67 21.46 -25.27
C GLU A 991 -12.20 21.85 -26.66
N SER A 992 -11.32 22.37 -27.53
CA SER A 992 -11.67 22.78 -28.90
C SER A 992 -12.19 21.62 -29.78
N VAL A 993 -11.88 20.37 -29.42
CA VAL A 993 -12.39 19.16 -30.07
C VAL A 993 -13.47 18.43 -29.28
N GLY A 994 -14.17 19.14 -28.37
CA GLY A 994 -15.29 18.59 -27.59
C GLY A 994 -16.36 17.86 -28.40
N TRP A 995 -16.57 18.27 -29.66
CA TRP A 995 -17.48 17.63 -30.61
C TRP A 995 -17.09 16.17 -30.95
N LEU A 996 -15.83 15.76 -30.78
CA LEU A 996 -15.41 14.35 -30.93
C LEU A 996 -16.18 13.41 -29.99
N SER A 997 -16.65 13.90 -28.83
CA SER A 997 -17.46 13.11 -27.91
C SER A 997 -18.83 12.70 -28.46
N GLY A 998 -19.36 13.45 -29.43
CA GLY A 998 -20.63 13.19 -30.10
C GLY A 998 -20.50 12.38 -31.39
N LEU A 999 -19.29 12.10 -31.88
CA LEU A 999 -19.08 11.29 -33.08
C LEU A 999 -19.04 9.80 -32.74
N HIS A 1000 -19.91 9.03 -33.37
CA HIS A 1000 -19.95 7.58 -33.17
C HIS A 1000 -18.99 6.91 -34.14
N TRP A 1001 -17.82 6.50 -33.64
CA TRP A 1001 -16.86 5.69 -34.38
C TRP A 1001 -17.24 4.21 -34.21
N ASP A 1002 -18.00 3.68 -35.15
CA ASP A 1002 -18.64 2.38 -35.06
C ASP A 1002 -17.89 1.34 -35.94
N LEU A 1003 -17.21 0.38 -35.32
CA LEU A 1003 -16.70 -0.83 -35.99
C LEU A 1003 -17.88 -1.78 -36.21
N VAL A 1004 -18.32 -1.95 -37.46
CA VAL A 1004 -19.42 -2.84 -37.81
C VAL A 1004 -18.87 -4.26 -37.97
N ASP A 1005 -19.23 -5.15 -37.05
CA ASP A 1005 -18.91 -6.59 -37.13
C ASP A 1005 -19.84 -7.29 -38.14
N THR A 1006 -21.11 -6.86 -38.25
CA THR A 1006 -22.11 -7.48 -39.13
C THR A 1006 -23.17 -6.47 -39.57
N CYS A 1007 -23.58 -6.56 -40.84
CA CYS A 1007 -24.72 -5.83 -41.40
C CYS A 1007 -25.73 -6.86 -41.92
N ALA A 1008 -26.86 -7.02 -41.23
CA ALA A 1008 -27.88 -8.02 -41.53
C ALA A 1008 -29.13 -7.37 -42.18
N TYR A 1009 -29.73 -8.02 -43.17
CA TYR A 1009 -30.97 -7.54 -43.81
C TYR A 1009 -32.20 -7.98 -43.00
N THR A 1010 -33.10 -7.06 -42.68
CA THR A 1010 -34.24 -7.29 -41.76
C THR A 1010 -35.53 -7.76 -42.45
N GLY A 1011 -35.48 -8.11 -43.74
CA GLY A 1011 -36.64 -8.64 -44.49
C GLY A 1011 -37.71 -7.62 -44.89
N ASN A 1012 -37.77 -6.47 -44.20
CA ASN A 1012 -38.73 -5.39 -44.41
C ASN A 1012 -38.15 -4.18 -45.18
N GLY A 1013 -37.02 -4.36 -45.88
CA GLY A 1013 -36.31 -3.29 -46.60
C GLY A 1013 -35.24 -2.54 -45.80
N GLY A 1014 -35.13 -2.78 -44.50
CA GLY A 1014 -34.07 -2.22 -43.65
C GLY A 1014 -32.87 -3.15 -43.44
N PHE A 1015 -31.89 -2.64 -42.70
CA PHE A 1015 -30.73 -3.39 -42.22
C PHE A 1015 -30.55 -3.17 -40.71
N THR A 1016 -29.91 -4.11 -40.03
CA THR A 1016 -29.42 -3.96 -38.67
C THR A 1016 -27.90 -4.00 -38.69
N LEU A 1017 -27.27 -3.01 -38.05
CA LEU A 1017 -25.83 -2.98 -37.82
C LEU A 1017 -25.53 -3.49 -36.42
N ILE A 1018 -24.67 -4.49 -36.33
CA ILE A 1018 -24.13 -5.05 -35.08
C ILE A 1018 -22.63 -4.76 -35.07
N GLY A 1019 -22.11 -4.24 -33.97
CA GLY A 1019 -20.71 -3.79 -33.91
C GLY A 1019 -20.27 -3.31 -32.54
N ARG A 1020 -19.16 -2.54 -32.52
CA ARG A 1020 -18.63 -1.90 -31.30
C ARG A 1020 -18.26 -0.44 -31.54
N ARG A 1021 -18.49 0.41 -30.54
CA ARG A 1021 -18.18 1.84 -30.57
C ARG A 1021 -16.78 2.10 -30.00
N LEU A 1022 -15.88 2.58 -30.84
CA LEU A 1022 -14.46 2.82 -30.59
C LEU A 1022 -14.22 4.05 -29.70
N ARG A 1023 -14.81 4.09 -28.51
CA ARG A 1023 -14.83 5.23 -27.59
C ARG A 1023 -14.32 4.82 -26.20
N GLY A 1024 -13.73 5.78 -25.49
CA GLY A 1024 -13.18 5.58 -24.14
C GLY A 1024 -11.82 4.88 -24.16
N SER A 1025 -11.12 4.85 -23.03
CA SER A 1025 -9.73 4.35 -22.92
C SER A 1025 -9.58 2.83 -22.77
N HIS A 1026 -10.66 2.06 -22.93
CA HIS A 1026 -10.69 0.61 -22.74
C HIS A 1026 -10.68 -0.14 -24.08
N PRO A 1027 -9.88 -1.22 -24.25
CA PRO A 1027 -9.75 -1.94 -25.52
C PRO A 1027 -10.93 -2.88 -25.84
N ASP A 1028 -11.75 -3.21 -24.84
CA ASP A 1028 -13.07 -3.82 -25.06
C ASP A 1028 -14.11 -2.69 -25.15
N TRP A 1029 -14.57 -2.46 -26.37
CA TRP A 1029 -15.41 -1.34 -26.79
C TRP A 1029 -16.91 -1.66 -26.64
N GLU A 1030 -17.70 -0.63 -26.30
CA GLU A 1030 -19.16 -0.70 -26.11
C GLU A 1030 -19.85 -1.39 -27.31
N PRO A 1031 -20.51 -2.54 -27.15
CA PRO A 1031 -21.25 -3.17 -28.24
C PRO A 1031 -22.49 -2.35 -28.59
N PHE A 1032 -22.87 -2.32 -29.86
CA PHE A 1032 -24.13 -1.73 -30.30
C PHE A 1032 -24.86 -2.63 -31.28
N GLU A 1033 -26.18 -2.53 -31.26
CA GLU A 1033 -27.08 -2.99 -32.31
C GLU A 1033 -28.02 -1.84 -32.66
N ARG A 1034 -28.16 -1.48 -33.95
CA ARG A 1034 -29.11 -0.45 -34.37
C ARG A 1034 -29.72 -0.72 -35.75
N PRO A 1035 -30.99 -0.35 -35.98
CA PRO A 1035 -31.56 -0.31 -37.32
C PRO A 1035 -30.86 0.78 -38.15
N TYR A 1036 -30.74 0.55 -39.45
CA TYR A 1036 -30.02 1.42 -40.38
C TYR A 1036 -30.59 1.25 -41.81
N PRO A 1037 -30.71 2.32 -42.61
CA PRO A 1037 -31.54 2.30 -43.83
C PRO A 1037 -30.90 1.64 -45.06
N GLY A 1038 -29.63 1.22 -45.02
CA GLY A 1038 -28.94 0.64 -46.18
C GLY A 1038 -27.80 -0.31 -45.81
N PRO A 1039 -27.26 -1.08 -46.77
CA PRO A 1039 -26.17 -2.00 -46.50
C PRO A 1039 -24.86 -1.24 -46.24
N VAL A 1040 -24.04 -1.75 -45.33
CA VAL A 1040 -22.64 -1.34 -45.14
C VAL A 1040 -21.73 -2.57 -45.14
N GLU A 1041 -20.44 -2.38 -45.41
CA GLU A 1041 -19.48 -3.49 -45.46
C GLU A 1041 -19.02 -3.87 -44.03
N PRO A 1042 -19.13 -5.15 -43.62
CA PRO A 1042 -18.61 -5.61 -42.33
C PRO A 1042 -17.08 -5.46 -42.20
N ASN A 1043 -16.59 -5.55 -40.96
CA ASN A 1043 -15.19 -5.38 -40.57
C ASN A 1043 -14.59 -4.00 -40.94
N ARG A 1044 -15.44 -2.98 -41.00
CA ARG A 1044 -15.04 -1.58 -41.27
C ARG A 1044 -15.52 -0.63 -40.19
N ILE A 1045 -14.80 0.48 -40.09
CA ILE A 1045 -15.08 1.56 -39.15
C ILE A 1045 -15.84 2.66 -39.90
N TYR A 1046 -16.99 3.03 -39.36
CA TYR A 1046 -17.88 4.06 -39.85
C TYR A 1046 -17.99 5.18 -38.82
N VAL A 1047 -17.80 6.43 -39.24
CA VAL A 1047 -18.03 7.60 -38.38
C VAL A 1047 -19.39 8.17 -38.70
N GLN A 1048 -20.31 8.07 -37.75
CA GLN A 1048 -21.63 8.66 -37.81
C GLN A 1048 -21.62 10.00 -37.04
N SER A 1049 -21.93 11.09 -37.76
CA SER A 1049 -22.18 12.41 -37.17
C SER A 1049 -23.66 12.53 -36.74
N PRO A 1050 -23.97 13.27 -35.66
CA PRO A 1050 -25.36 13.60 -35.31
C PRO A 1050 -25.99 14.58 -36.32
N SER A 1051 -25.18 15.33 -37.07
CA SER A 1051 -25.63 16.37 -38.00
C SER A 1051 -25.73 15.90 -39.47
N SER A 1052 -25.27 14.69 -39.78
CA SER A 1052 -25.27 14.12 -41.15
C SER A 1052 -25.96 12.76 -41.19
N ALA A 1053 -26.79 12.52 -42.22
CA ALA A 1053 -27.53 11.27 -42.38
C ALA A 1053 -26.71 10.12 -43.00
N GLN A 1054 -25.50 10.37 -43.51
CA GLN A 1054 -24.63 9.35 -44.11
C GLN A 1054 -23.31 9.22 -43.33
N PRO A 1055 -22.91 8.01 -42.91
CA PRO A 1055 -21.67 7.77 -42.20
C PRO A 1055 -20.46 7.75 -43.13
N LEU A 1056 -19.35 8.29 -42.65
CA LEU A 1056 -18.05 8.28 -43.34
C LEU A 1056 -17.33 6.95 -43.08
N THR A 1057 -16.99 6.21 -44.14
CA THR A 1057 -16.11 5.04 -44.05
C THR A 1057 -14.66 5.48 -43.83
N LEU A 1058 -13.97 4.87 -42.85
CA LEU A 1058 -12.54 5.10 -42.63
C LEU A 1058 -11.65 4.08 -43.36
N TRP A 1059 -12.21 3.14 -44.11
CA TRP A 1059 -11.40 2.25 -44.98
C TRP A 1059 -10.87 3.03 -46.21
N PRO A 1060 -9.59 2.88 -46.61
CA PRO A 1060 -8.56 1.97 -46.10
C PRO A 1060 -7.56 2.62 -45.11
N ILE A 1061 -7.93 3.73 -44.47
CA ILE A 1061 -7.02 4.57 -43.66
C ILE A 1061 -7.11 4.31 -42.15
N ALA A 1062 -8.04 3.48 -41.68
CA ALA A 1062 -8.12 2.99 -40.31
C ALA A 1062 -8.56 1.52 -40.25
N ARG A 1063 -8.10 0.79 -39.22
CA ARG A 1063 -8.51 -0.59 -38.93
C ARG A 1063 -8.42 -0.86 -37.42
N ALA A 1064 -9.20 -1.82 -36.94
CA ALA A 1064 -9.21 -2.24 -35.55
C ALA A 1064 -8.88 -3.73 -35.46
N GLU A 1065 -7.79 -4.10 -34.79
CA GLU A 1065 -7.26 -5.47 -34.74
C GLU A 1065 -6.57 -5.76 -33.40
N VAL A 1066 -6.26 -7.03 -33.14
CA VAL A 1066 -5.41 -7.42 -32.01
C VAL A 1066 -3.94 -7.13 -32.36
N CYS A 1067 -3.30 -6.34 -31.51
CA CYS A 1067 -1.89 -6.01 -31.51
C CYS A 1067 -1.04 -7.27 -31.26
N THR A 1068 -0.20 -7.66 -32.22
CA THR A 1068 0.70 -8.83 -32.07
C THR A 1068 1.78 -8.63 -31.00
N GLU A 1069 2.20 -7.40 -30.75
CA GLU A 1069 3.19 -7.07 -29.70
C GLU A 1069 2.61 -7.04 -28.29
N CYS A 1070 1.30 -6.82 -28.15
CA CYS A 1070 0.67 -6.44 -26.88
C CYS A 1070 -0.64 -7.18 -26.54
N ASP A 1071 -1.02 -8.15 -27.37
CA ASP A 1071 -2.20 -9.04 -27.24
C ASP A 1071 -3.52 -8.35 -26.86
N ALA A 1072 -3.63 -7.08 -27.26
CA ALA A 1072 -4.74 -6.18 -26.95
C ALA A 1072 -5.37 -5.66 -28.24
N ARG A 1073 -6.68 -5.43 -28.22
CA ARG A 1073 -7.38 -4.84 -29.35
C ARG A 1073 -7.10 -3.33 -29.41
N GLU A 1074 -6.61 -2.87 -30.55
CA GLU A 1074 -6.13 -1.49 -30.75
C GLU A 1074 -6.74 -0.88 -32.03
N LEU A 1075 -6.85 0.46 -32.05
CA LEU A 1075 -7.21 1.24 -33.23
C LEU A 1075 -5.95 1.72 -33.96
N PHE A 1076 -5.74 1.21 -35.17
CA PHE A 1076 -4.61 1.53 -36.04
C PHE A 1076 -5.03 2.53 -37.13
N LEU A 1077 -4.24 3.60 -37.29
CA LEU A 1077 -4.49 4.68 -38.25
C LEU A 1077 -3.35 4.77 -39.28
N LEU A 1078 -3.63 5.22 -40.51
CA LEU A 1078 -2.69 5.31 -41.63
C LEU A 1078 -1.40 6.04 -41.24
N HIS A 1079 -0.26 5.37 -41.30
CA HIS A 1079 1.03 6.00 -41.04
C HIS A 1079 1.88 6.18 -42.29
N LYS A 1080 2.09 5.14 -43.11
CA LYS A 1080 3.01 5.22 -44.26
C LYS A 1080 2.48 4.42 -45.44
N ILE A 1081 2.80 4.86 -46.65
CA ILE A 1081 2.61 4.10 -47.89
C ILE A 1081 3.97 3.91 -48.53
N ASP A 1082 4.39 2.66 -48.74
CA ASP A 1082 5.65 2.38 -49.41
C ASP A 1082 5.60 2.82 -50.89
N ARG A 1083 6.70 3.40 -51.37
CA ARG A 1083 6.79 3.96 -52.74
C ARG A 1083 6.78 2.88 -53.82
N THR A 1084 7.28 1.70 -53.50
CA THR A 1084 7.64 0.63 -54.44
C THR A 1084 6.62 -0.48 -54.47
N SER A 1085 6.22 -0.97 -53.29
CA SER A 1085 5.24 -2.05 -53.12
C SER A 1085 3.80 -1.55 -52.97
N GLY A 1086 3.61 -0.26 -52.65
CA GLY A 1086 2.29 0.28 -52.28
C GLY A 1086 1.77 -0.22 -50.92
N ALA A 1087 2.56 -0.99 -50.18
CA ALA A 1087 2.20 -1.51 -48.87
C ALA A 1087 1.86 -0.37 -47.89
N ILE A 1088 0.78 -0.57 -47.12
CA ILE A 1088 0.32 0.39 -46.13
C ILE A 1088 0.81 -0.05 -44.74
N THR A 1089 1.43 0.87 -44.02
CA THR A 1089 1.73 0.73 -42.60
C THR A 1089 0.72 1.56 -41.80
N LEU A 1090 0.04 0.94 -40.84
CA LEU A 1090 -0.78 1.62 -39.84
C LEU A 1090 -0.01 1.74 -38.51
N ARG A 1091 -0.39 2.67 -37.64
CA ARG A 1091 0.22 2.90 -36.31
C ARG A 1091 -0.85 3.14 -35.24
N CYS A 1092 -0.69 2.53 -34.07
CA CYS A 1092 -1.58 2.74 -32.92
C CYS A 1092 -1.09 3.92 -32.04
N GLY A 1093 -1.73 4.12 -30.87
CA GLY A 1093 -1.33 5.17 -29.91
C GLY A 1093 -0.04 4.85 -29.15
N ARG A 1094 0.37 3.56 -29.09
CA ARG A 1094 1.56 3.06 -28.40
C ARG A 1094 2.79 2.89 -29.31
N ASP A 1095 2.76 3.50 -30.48
CA ASP A 1095 3.83 3.50 -31.49
C ASP A 1095 4.16 2.16 -32.18
N HIS A 1096 3.45 1.07 -31.87
CA HIS A 1096 3.53 -0.19 -32.61
C HIS A 1096 3.08 0.01 -34.06
N THR A 1097 3.73 -0.67 -35.02
CA THR A 1097 3.36 -0.60 -36.44
C THR A 1097 2.70 -1.88 -36.90
N PHE A 1098 1.64 -1.73 -37.71
CA PHE A 1098 0.94 -2.86 -38.32
C PHE A 1098 1.16 -2.80 -39.84
N PRO A 1099 1.99 -3.70 -40.41
CA PRO A 1099 2.10 -3.84 -41.85
C PRO A 1099 0.83 -4.51 -42.40
N ARG A 1100 0.30 -3.99 -43.51
CA ARG A 1100 -0.76 -4.71 -44.23
C ARG A 1100 -0.16 -5.91 -44.97
N ASP A 1101 -0.25 -7.08 -44.37
CA ASP A 1101 -0.13 -8.34 -45.11
C ASP A 1101 -1.23 -8.44 -46.17
N SER A 1102 -0.88 -9.01 -47.32
CA SER A 1102 -1.70 -8.93 -48.53
C SER A 1102 -2.86 -9.93 -48.54
N ALA A 1103 -4.03 -9.44 -48.14
CA ALA A 1103 -5.35 -9.87 -48.62
C ALA A 1103 -6.25 -8.62 -48.78
#